data_AF-A0A843KZP7-F1
#
_entry.id   AF-A0A843KZP7-F1
#
_cell.length_a   1.000
_cell.length_b   1.000
_cell.length_c   1.000
_cell.angle_alpha   90.00
_cell.angle_beta   90.00
_cell.angle_gamma   90.00
#
_symmetry.space_group_name_H-M   'P 1'
#
loop_
_entity.id
_entity.type
_entity.pdbx_description
1 polymer ?
#
loop_
_entity_poly.entity_id
_entity_poly.type
_entity_poly.pdbx_seq_one_letter_code
_entity_poly.pdbx_strand_id
1 'polypeptide(L)'
;MKQHRLVTITLMVLLLVAALAAPVLAAGTTEVRIAKFASDGKTVLNETTVDYHWLEANLPVQGDGVTRYYHQGPVFEGIWEDAHPDKPYDGWNPDEDVQMSMLVKADLGAVMGTDLRDICDYIGGAEEGDEIAVRSSDGWQSKRYPYEYIYDPDPRQGPAVLCWYSGNTSGPDAQEAQGQGYPDTGYDVGMRMVFFADTTTNPWGWHIFGNNDMKECWDKDYWNYGAQYPSAAGTSGKLVNEIWIYSQEEPPEPPIADFSVDIASGDAPLVVAFTDCSEGNPTSWSWTFGDGATSAERNPVHTYIIPGVFTASLTVTNAAGSDTAEFSIIVSGESPGVLHIVKYANDNATVLGERTVDYHWLAANLPVQGDGVTRYYHQGPVTEAAWKEVFPYQAYKPWDPNERIESAFLDLGAVKGTDLAEICELVGGANDGDLVTLVADGAALTLPYGMVYDPNPRQGPAVLCWYREGEGYLPDLLLAYFADNSTNLKAWHVFGNTDMQTCWSEAYWTYNGTLPSAASSSRDRVTEVRIESQEPPAPPVPSFSTNVTTGTPPLAVAFNDTSTGAPTAWSWDFGDGKTSTERNPVHVYAAPAVYPGIYTVTLTATNDVGTNITTVENCITVTAGYASFTANTTGGLPPLAVRFTDTSTNAPTSWAWDFGDGATSTDQNPVHTYTAVGTHPVTLTITGSFGSDTFVTTEPIDMIRVLVPGDIGTTTLRVAKVAKNGTVLNETTVDYHWLEENLPVQGDGVTKYYHQWWIFDENPAYPDPDEANRNSVFNGKGRFGAVKGTDIKDICDLVGGASEGDLIRLNSRDGYKTGLQYDWVYNPHPRQGPATLCWYNAGGGNDQGVGYPDTGYFPSMRLIFFADNSTNPWGLHIFGIYDAYLAWGTWEDATTGWSAKWVDAVVIEVDFYTSTPVANFTADVTTGDAPLTVQFTDASTGGPDSWSWDFGDGNTSTDRNTTHTYTAPGTYTANLTVENSAGSDSATATITVIEPGEPGETGTLTLHPGWNFVSTPKRLVNGANTFAIFKDVDTADHAVLLYDGITGWRSANLATPFRPLDGAWVYANETCSIPLALAADGPELPPEKDLAKGWNAIGFTGTDPRTAKETLLSLGDSWTTLIGFDAQDQEYGVSILRGASGRHGEERPMYPMRGYWLYMTDAETLGAVG
;
A
#
# COMPACT_ATOMS: atom_id res chain seq x y z
N MET A 1 18.16 -2.00 -35.33
CA MET A 1 19.23 -2.96 -35.74
C MET A 1 20.61 -2.32 -35.97
N LYS A 2 20.95 -1.23 -35.25
CA LYS A 2 22.31 -0.64 -35.23
C LYS A 2 23.02 -0.84 -33.86
N GLN A 3 22.38 -1.53 -32.92
CA GLN A 3 23.04 -2.20 -31.79
C GLN A 3 24.00 -3.27 -32.37
N HIS A 4 25.19 -3.44 -31.78
CA HIS A 4 26.23 -4.47 -32.03
C HIS A 4 27.55 -4.14 -32.78
N ARG A 5 27.75 -3.02 -33.49
CA ARG A 5 29.07 -2.77 -34.15
C ARG A 5 29.96 -1.69 -33.52
N LEU A 6 29.40 -0.74 -32.78
CA LEU A 6 30.20 0.35 -32.19
C LEU A 6 30.88 -0.07 -30.87
N VAL A 7 30.28 -1.01 -30.15
CA VAL A 7 30.75 -1.50 -28.84
C VAL A 7 32.05 -2.32 -28.96
N THR A 8 32.30 -2.96 -30.10
CA THR A 8 33.49 -3.81 -30.31
C THR A 8 34.80 -3.04 -30.46
N ILE A 9 34.77 -1.74 -30.80
CA ILE A 9 35.98 -0.95 -31.08
C ILE A 9 36.53 -0.25 -29.83
N THR A 10 35.68 0.09 -28.86
CA THR A 10 36.08 0.84 -27.66
C THR A 10 36.90 0.00 -26.66
N LEU A 11 36.69 -1.33 -26.63
CA LEU A 11 37.37 -2.24 -25.69
C LEU A 11 38.88 -2.42 -25.95
N MET A 12 39.36 -2.21 -27.17
CA MET A 12 40.77 -2.43 -27.52
C MET A 12 41.71 -1.29 -27.10
N VAL A 13 41.19 -0.09 -26.78
CA VAL A 13 42.02 1.10 -26.50
C VAL A 13 42.37 1.23 -25.01
N LEU A 14 41.57 0.67 -24.10
CA LEU A 14 41.76 0.80 -22.65
C LEU A 14 42.82 -0.16 -22.06
N LEU A 15 43.04 -1.31 -22.70
CA LEU A 15 43.96 -2.36 -22.23
C LEU A 15 45.46 -1.96 -22.23
N LEU A 16 45.84 -0.84 -22.85
CA LEU A 16 47.24 -0.62 -23.21
C LEU A 16 48.13 0.00 -22.12
N VAL A 17 47.66 0.75 -21.11
CA VAL A 17 48.64 1.57 -20.34
C VAL A 17 48.44 1.60 -18.83
N ALA A 18 47.76 0.60 -18.26
CA ALA A 18 47.84 0.27 -16.84
C ALA A 18 49.26 -0.19 -16.35
N ALA A 19 50.33 0.03 -17.12
CA ALA A 19 51.62 -0.66 -16.94
C ALA A 19 52.79 0.18 -16.36
N LEU A 20 52.56 1.36 -15.76
CA LEU A 20 53.66 2.19 -15.23
C LEU A 20 53.37 2.79 -13.84
N ALA A 21 53.47 1.98 -12.76
CA ALA A 21 53.80 2.45 -11.41
C ALA A 21 54.09 1.28 -10.45
N ALA A 22 55.23 1.30 -9.75
CA ALA A 22 55.45 0.57 -8.49
C ALA A 22 56.17 1.50 -7.47
N PRO A 23 55.90 1.39 -6.15
CA PRO A 23 56.07 2.50 -5.18
C PRO A 23 57.25 2.36 -4.17
N VAL A 24 57.63 3.49 -3.55
CA VAL A 24 58.60 3.65 -2.43
C VAL A 24 57.84 3.70 -1.08
N LEU A 25 58.35 3.06 -0.02
CA LEU A 25 57.72 2.97 1.33
C LEU A 25 57.94 4.26 2.15
N ALA A 26 56.85 4.88 2.63
CA ALA A 26 56.80 6.13 3.42
C ALA A 26 56.72 5.89 4.95
N ALA A 27 57.16 6.86 5.78
CA ALA A 27 57.19 6.81 7.25
C ALA A 27 55.90 7.36 7.91
N GLY A 28 55.63 6.98 9.18
CA GLY A 28 54.42 7.35 9.96
C GLY A 28 54.13 8.86 10.10
N THR A 29 52.87 9.27 9.95
CA THR A 29 52.40 10.68 10.04
C THR A 29 51.59 10.95 11.32
N THR A 30 51.75 12.16 11.89
CA THR A 30 51.05 12.62 13.13
C THR A 30 49.97 13.68 12.87
N GLU A 31 49.92 14.27 11.67
CA GLU A 31 48.98 15.34 11.30
C GLU A 31 47.96 14.86 10.26
N VAL A 32 46.76 15.44 10.33
CA VAL A 32 45.68 15.24 9.37
C VAL A 32 45.09 16.58 8.92
N ARG A 33 45.03 16.80 7.61
CA ARG A 33 44.32 17.95 7.03
C ARG A 33 42.86 17.60 6.78
N ILE A 34 41.97 18.51 7.18
CA ILE A 34 40.52 18.33 7.11
C ILE A 34 39.92 19.48 6.30
N ALA A 35 39.19 19.19 5.24
CA ALA A 35 38.58 20.21 4.40
C ALA A 35 37.19 19.79 3.92
N LYS A 36 36.28 20.78 3.87
CA LYS A 36 34.95 20.67 3.30
C LYS A 36 34.89 21.51 2.04
N PHE A 37 34.59 20.83 0.93
CA PHE A 37 34.47 21.44 -0.38
C PHE A 37 33.01 21.54 -0.78
N ALA A 38 32.68 22.61 -1.49
CA ALA A 38 31.44 22.72 -2.24
C ALA A 38 31.34 21.62 -3.31
N SER A 39 30.13 21.41 -3.82
CA SER A 39 29.74 20.48 -4.89
C SER A 39 30.60 20.55 -6.14
N ASP A 40 31.15 21.72 -6.48
CA ASP A 40 32.09 21.89 -7.59
C ASP A 40 33.44 21.15 -7.38
N GLY A 41 33.64 20.61 -6.17
CA GLY A 41 34.82 19.88 -5.71
C GLY A 41 36.06 20.76 -5.54
N LYS A 42 35.90 22.10 -5.57
CA LYS A 42 37.00 23.07 -5.64
C LYS A 42 36.83 24.25 -4.69
N THR A 43 35.65 24.82 -4.57
CA THR A 43 35.39 25.96 -3.70
C THR A 43 35.46 25.50 -2.25
N VAL A 44 36.38 26.11 -1.49
CA VAL A 44 36.58 25.77 -0.08
C VAL A 44 35.53 26.52 0.72
N LEU A 45 34.64 25.76 1.36
CA LEU A 45 33.63 26.30 2.27
C LEU A 45 34.20 26.46 3.67
N ASN A 46 35.01 25.48 4.10
CA ASN A 46 35.75 25.54 5.35
C ASN A 46 36.96 24.58 5.32
N GLU A 47 38.08 24.94 5.95
CA GLU A 47 39.26 24.06 6.05
C GLU A 47 40.09 24.30 7.30
N THR A 48 40.77 23.25 7.78
CA THR A 48 41.74 23.29 8.88
C THR A 48 42.73 22.12 8.83
N THR A 49 43.75 22.13 9.70
CA THR A 49 44.71 21.03 9.87
C THR A 49 45.00 20.83 11.35
N VAL A 50 45.01 19.57 11.82
CA VAL A 50 45.21 19.20 13.23
C VAL A 50 46.16 18.00 13.37
N ASP A 51 46.74 17.80 14.56
CA ASP A 51 47.55 16.63 14.89
C ASP A 51 46.83 15.69 15.87
N TYR A 52 47.37 14.48 16.07
CA TYR A 52 46.73 13.49 16.94
C TYR A 52 46.63 13.95 18.41
N HIS A 53 47.55 14.78 18.90
CA HIS A 53 47.46 15.34 20.25
C HIS A 53 46.30 16.33 20.37
N TRP A 54 46.06 17.13 19.33
CA TRP A 54 44.91 18.02 19.29
C TRP A 54 43.61 17.20 19.26
N LEU A 55 43.56 16.14 18.44
CA LEU A 55 42.40 15.24 18.40
C LEU A 55 42.13 14.62 19.78
N GLU A 56 43.14 14.02 20.42
CA GLU A 56 43.03 13.42 21.75
C GLU A 56 42.55 14.43 22.82
N ALA A 57 42.98 15.69 22.73
CA ALA A 57 42.65 16.70 23.72
C ALA A 57 41.29 17.39 23.50
N ASN A 58 40.80 17.46 22.26
CA ASN A 58 39.64 18.30 21.91
C ASN A 58 38.43 17.49 21.43
N LEU A 59 38.63 16.25 21.00
CA LEU A 59 37.55 15.38 20.55
C LEU A 59 37.48 14.09 21.39
N PRO A 60 36.30 13.42 21.42
CA PRO A 60 36.14 12.20 22.21
C PRO A 60 37.12 11.08 21.81
N VAL A 61 37.71 10.42 22.81
CA VAL A 61 38.61 9.27 22.61
C VAL A 61 37.83 7.96 22.70
N GLN A 62 38.01 7.10 21.70
CA GLN A 62 37.45 5.76 21.58
C GLN A 62 38.51 4.70 21.91
N GLY A 63 38.06 3.61 22.55
CA GLY A 63 38.91 2.50 22.99
C GLY A 63 39.64 2.77 24.31
N ASP A 64 40.17 1.72 24.94
CA ASP A 64 40.87 1.79 26.24
C ASP A 64 42.36 1.41 26.14
N GLY A 65 42.83 1.05 24.95
CA GLY A 65 44.22 0.63 24.70
C GLY A 65 44.57 -0.73 25.30
N VAL A 66 43.57 -1.49 25.78
CA VAL A 66 43.70 -2.85 26.32
C VAL A 66 42.83 -3.84 25.56
N THR A 67 41.59 -3.48 25.24
CA THR A 67 40.64 -4.25 24.45
C THR A 67 41.12 -4.35 23.01
N ARG A 68 41.14 -5.56 22.46
CA ARG A 68 41.75 -5.86 21.17
C ARG A 68 40.70 -6.02 20.07
N TYR A 69 40.87 -5.25 18.99
CA TYR A 69 39.97 -5.20 17.85
C TYR A 69 40.68 -5.63 16.58
N TYR A 70 40.34 -6.81 16.10
CA TYR A 70 40.99 -7.47 14.98
C TYR A 70 40.13 -7.44 13.73
N HIS A 71 40.74 -7.36 12.55
CA HIS A 71 40.04 -7.58 11.29
C HIS A 71 40.54 -8.85 10.63
N GLN A 72 39.61 -9.68 10.17
CA GLN A 72 39.95 -10.98 9.63
C GLN A 72 40.52 -10.88 8.20
N GLY A 73 41.60 -11.62 7.96
CA GLY A 73 42.17 -11.84 6.62
C GLY A 73 41.40 -12.92 5.84
N PRO A 74 41.72 -13.17 4.57
CA PRO A 74 41.14 -14.27 3.81
C PRO A 74 41.43 -15.63 4.47
N VAL A 75 40.40 -16.49 4.60
CA VAL A 75 40.58 -17.88 5.02
C VAL A 75 40.69 -18.75 3.79
N PHE A 76 41.84 -19.37 3.54
CA PHE A 76 42.08 -20.21 2.36
C PHE A 76 41.71 -21.68 2.61
N GLU A 77 41.23 -22.38 1.57
CA GLU A 77 40.76 -23.79 1.59
C GLU A 77 41.66 -24.67 2.49
N GLY A 78 42.96 -24.80 2.19
CA GLY A 78 43.88 -25.66 2.97
C GLY A 78 44.07 -25.32 4.45
N ILE A 79 43.86 -24.07 4.88
CA ILE A 79 43.92 -23.68 6.31
C ILE A 79 42.61 -24.02 7.02
N TRP A 80 41.49 -23.89 6.30
CA TRP A 80 40.18 -24.24 6.83
C TRP A 80 40.08 -25.74 7.14
N GLU A 81 40.53 -26.61 6.24
CA GLU A 81 40.49 -28.06 6.49
C GLU A 81 41.42 -28.50 7.63
N ASP A 82 42.53 -27.82 7.86
CA ASP A 82 43.44 -28.10 8.99
C ASP A 82 42.81 -27.71 10.34
N ALA A 83 42.06 -26.60 10.39
CA ALA A 83 41.36 -26.14 11.59
C ALA A 83 40.04 -26.91 11.83
N HIS A 84 39.33 -27.27 10.77
CA HIS A 84 38.02 -27.93 10.78
C HIS A 84 37.97 -29.13 9.83
N PRO A 85 38.67 -30.24 10.13
CA PRO A 85 38.78 -31.38 9.21
C PRO A 85 37.45 -32.08 8.90
N ASP A 86 36.41 -31.82 9.71
CA ASP A 86 35.08 -32.42 9.60
C ASP A 86 34.01 -31.47 8.96
N LYS A 87 34.39 -30.24 8.55
CA LYS A 87 33.46 -29.24 7.94
C LYS A 87 33.86 -28.89 6.49
N PRO A 88 32.90 -28.63 5.56
CA PRO A 88 33.22 -28.16 4.21
C PRO A 88 33.71 -26.69 4.21
N TYR A 89 34.59 -26.33 3.28
CA TYR A 89 35.11 -24.96 3.11
C TYR A 89 34.04 -23.97 2.63
N ASP A 90 33.88 -22.85 3.34
CA ASP A 90 32.94 -21.77 2.99
C ASP A 90 33.59 -20.40 2.74
N GLY A 91 34.86 -20.21 3.14
CA GLY A 91 35.64 -18.99 2.95
C GLY A 91 35.25 -17.78 3.81
N TRP A 92 34.18 -17.86 4.61
CA TRP A 92 33.66 -16.75 5.41
C TRP A 92 33.95 -16.88 6.90
N ASN A 93 34.18 -18.11 7.40
CA ASN A 93 34.50 -18.39 8.79
C ASN A 93 33.56 -17.69 9.81
N PRO A 94 32.25 -18.00 9.77
CA PRO A 94 31.23 -17.32 10.56
C PRO A 94 31.36 -17.50 12.08
N ASP A 95 32.00 -18.59 12.54
CA ASP A 95 32.24 -18.86 13.97
C ASP A 95 33.53 -18.17 14.48
N GLU A 96 34.31 -17.56 13.56
CA GLU A 96 35.57 -16.86 13.82
C GLU A 96 36.61 -17.68 14.60
N ASP A 97 36.57 -19.01 14.41
CA ASP A 97 37.26 -20.02 15.20
C ASP A 97 38.45 -20.66 14.45
N VAL A 98 38.94 -19.98 13.42
CA VAL A 98 40.24 -20.27 12.79
C VAL A 98 41.28 -19.36 13.44
N GLN A 99 42.35 -19.96 13.95
CA GLN A 99 43.39 -19.20 14.64
C GLN A 99 44.00 -18.14 13.71
N MET A 100 44.04 -16.91 14.21
CA MET A 100 44.46 -15.75 13.43
C MET A 100 45.91 -15.84 12.94
N SER A 101 46.78 -16.56 13.67
CA SER A 101 48.15 -16.88 13.25
C SER A 101 48.26 -17.79 12.03
N MET A 102 47.18 -18.47 11.64
CA MET A 102 47.13 -19.25 10.40
C MET A 102 46.70 -18.39 9.20
N LEU A 103 46.01 -17.27 9.44
CA LEU A 103 45.43 -16.43 8.40
C LEU A 103 46.39 -15.33 7.96
N VAL A 104 46.66 -15.22 6.65
CA VAL A 104 47.59 -14.22 6.12
C VAL A 104 47.07 -12.81 6.41
N LYS A 105 47.85 -12.00 7.14
CA LYS A 105 47.59 -10.59 7.46
C LYS A 105 46.35 -10.36 8.32
N ALA A 106 46.31 -11.02 9.46
CA ALA A 106 45.20 -10.92 10.37
C ALA A 106 45.66 -10.49 11.77
N ASP A 107 46.14 -9.26 11.93
CA ASP A 107 46.43 -8.76 13.27
C ASP A 107 46.28 -7.24 13.33
N LEU A 108 45.49 -6.71 14.28
CA LEU A 108 45.65 -5.40 14.92
C LEU A 108 45.08 -5.44 16.35
N GLY A 109 45.93 -5.11 17.34
CA GLY A 109 45.70 -5.44 18.75
C GLY A 109 44.86 -4.43 19.52
N ALA A 110 45.38 -4.00 20.68
CA ALA A 110 44.67 -3.10 21.57
C ALA A 110 44.90 -1.65 21.17
N VAL A 111 43.85 -0.90 20.82
CA VAL A 111 44.00 0.41 20.16
C VAL A 111 43.15 1.51 20.81
N MET A 112 43.57 2.78 20.62
CA MET A 112 42.77 3.98 20.94
C MET A 112 42.84 5.00 19.80
N GLY A 113 41.79 5.80 19.66
CA GLY A 113 41.68 6.80 18.60
C GLY A 113 40.51 7.74 18.76
N THR A 114 40.20 8.48 17.69
CA THR A 114 39.04 9.37 17.63
C THR A 114 38.09 8.90 16.53
N ASP A 115 36.79 8.97 16.79
CA ASP A 115 35.76 8.61 15.81
C ASP A 115 35.86 9.55 14.59
N LEU A 116 35.82 8.98 13.39
CA LEU A 116 35.90 9.75 12.16
C LEU A 116 34.74 10.73 12.00
N ARG A 117 33.56 10.41 12.55
CA ARG A 117 32.40 11.29 12.56
C ARG A 117 32.70 12.63 13.25
N ASP A 118 33.19 12.56 14.48
CA ASP A 118 33.44 13.74 15.32
C ASP A 118 34.51 14.66 14.69
N ILE A 119 35.46 14.07 13.95
CA ILE A 119 36.48 14.82 13.22
C ILE A 119 35.84 15.62 12.08
N CYS A 120 34.89 15.05 11.35
CA CYS A 120 34.20 15.73 10.26
C CYS A 120 33.28 16.85 10.76
N ASP A 121 32.54 16.65 11.85
CA ASP A 121 31.62 17.64 12.43
C ASP A 121 32.31 18.96 12.80
N TYR A 122 33.58 18.89 13.21
CA TYR A 122 34.33 20.07 13.64
C TYR A 122 34.44 21.16 12.56
N ILE A 123 34.46 20.80 11.28
CA ILE A 123 34.59 21.77 10.17
C ILE A 123 33.27 22.03 9.42
N GLY A 124 32.15 21.61 10.01
CA GLY A 124 30.82 21.76 9.43
C GLY A 124 30.16 20.45 9.02
N GLY A 125 30.75 19.29 9.39
CA GLY A 125 30.12 17.98 9.24
C GLY A 125 29.97 17.49 7.81
N ALA A 126 29.57 16.23 7.71
CA ALA A 126 29.07 15.63 6.47
C ALA A 126 27.56 15.40 6.61
N GLU A 127 26.86 15.42 5.49
CA GLU A 127 25.43 15.12 5.42
C GLU A 127 25.18 13.83 4.63
N GLU A 128 23.98 13.25 4.74
CA GLU A 128 23.63 12.03 3.99
C GLU A 128 23.80 12.25 2.48
N GLY A 129 24.50 11.32 1.83
CA GLY A 129 24.89 11.43 0.42
C GLY A 129 26.27 12.08 0.19
N ASP A 130 26.85 12.74 1.20
CA ASP A 130 28.26 13.11 1.16
C ASP A 130 29.15 11.86 1.21
N GLU A 131 30.33 11.98 0.62
CA GLU A 131 31.35 10.94 0.70
C GLU A 131 32.52 11.42 1.56
N ILE A 132 32.93 10.57 2.50
CA ILE A 132 34.11 10.79 3.33
C ILE A 132 35.27 10.00 2.73
N ALA A 133 36.28 10.72 2.26
CA ALA A 133 37.47 10.10 1.71
C ALA A 133 38.56 10.02 2.78
N VAL A 134 38.95 8.79 3.15
CA VAL A 134 40.08 8.54 4.04
C VAL A 134 41.28 8.18 3.19
N ARG A 135 42.32 9.01 3.26
CA ARG A 135 43.46 8.92 2.34
C ARG A 135 44.74 8.65 3.09
N SER A 136 45.43 7.62 2.60
CA SER A 136 46.67 7.10 3.16
C SER A 136 47.85 7.54 2.31
N SER A 137 48.92 8.00 2.96
CA SER A 137 50.10 8.56 2.29
C SER A 137 50.91 7.54 1.46
N ASP A 138 50.78 6.23 1.72
CA ASP A 138 51.43 5.18 0.93
C ASP A 138 50.66 4.79 -0.35
N GLY A 139 49.46 5.35 -0.54
CA GLY A 139 48.65 5.26 -1.76
C GLY A 139 47.95 3.92 -2.01
N TRP A 140 48.11 2.89 -1.16
CA TRP A 140 47.55 1.55 -1.40
C TRP A 140 46.13 1.33 -0.84
N GLN A 141 45.64 2.19 0.07
CA GLN A 141 44.29 2.06 0.66
C GLN A 141 43.59 3.42 0.86
N SER A 142 43.48 4.24 -0.19
CA SER A 142 42.56 5.40 -0.15
C SER A 142 41.17 4.94 -0.56
N LYS A 143 40.22 4.95 0.38
CA LYS A 143 38.85 4.48 0.16
C LYS A 143 37.87 5.58 0.50
N ARG A 144 36.79 5.67 -0.28
CA ARG A 144 35.66 6.54 -0.03
C ARG A 144 34.59 5.74 0.66
N TYR A 145 34.07 6.31 1.73
CA TYR A 145 32.99 5.73 2.49
C TYR A 145 31.77 6.60 2.28
N PRO A 146 30.63 5.98 1.92
CA PRO A 146 29.34 6.62 2.05
C PRO A 146 29.14 7.12 3.49
N TYR A 147 28.40 8.22 3.63
CA TYR A 147 28.01 8.78 4.91
C TYR A 147 27.56 7.74 5.94
N GLU A 148 26.66 6.83 5.56
CA GLU A 148 26.04 5.81 6.42
C GLU A 148 27.06 4.93 7.15
N TYR A 149 28.13 4.50 6.48
CA TYR A 149 29.13 3.61 7.11
C TYR A 149 29.95 4.30 8.22
N ILE A 150 29.92 5.64 8.28
CA ILE A 150 30.66 6.44 9.27
C ILE A 150 29.70 7.04 10.31
N TYR A 151 28.57 7.60 9.87
CA TYR A 151 27.64 8.31 10.76
C TYR A 151 26.56 7.40 11.35
N ASP A 152 26.19 6.31 10.67
CA ASP A 152 25.22 5.30 11.13
C ASP A 152 25.71 3.86 10.88
N PRO A 153 26.85 3.46 11.47
CA PRO A 153 27.44 2.16 11.20
C PRO A 153 26.57 1.03 11.76
N ASP A 154 26.46 -0.08 11.01
CA ASP A 154 25.81 -1.30 11.53
C ASP A 154 26.48 -1.71 12.85
N PRO A 155 25.71 -2.09 13.89
CA PRO A 155 26.27 -2.49 15.17
C PRO A 155 27.33 -3.60 15.11
N ARG A 156 27.26 -4.49 14.12
CA ARG A 156 28.28 -5.53 13.89
C ARG A 156 29.58 -4.95 13.35
N GLN A 157 29.54 -3.86 12.58
CA GLN A 157 30.73 -3.12 12.13
C GLN A 157 31.29 -2.24 13.26
N GLY A 158 30.41 -1.54 13.98
CA GLY A 158 30.80 -0.51 14.93
C GLY A 158 31.45 0.73 14.28
N PRO A 159 31.84 1.72 15.11
CA PRO A 159 32.35 3.00 14.62
C PRO A 159 33.71 2.86 13.92
N ALA A 160 33.91 3.71 12.91
CA ALA A 160 35.19 3.85 12.22
C ALA A 160 36.11 4.79 12.99
N VAL A 161 37.13 4.24 13.64
CA VAL A 161 38.01 5.00 14.53
C VAL A 161 39.37 5.20 13.87
N LEU A 162 39.80 6.47 13.76
CA LEU A 162 41.18 6.77 13.39
C LEU A 162 42.07 6.62 14.63
N CYS A 163 42.74 5.47 14.70
CA CYS A 163 43.57 5.06 15.82
C CYS A 163 44.96 5.70 15.74
N TRP A 164 45.36 6.33 16.85
CA TRP A 164 46.66 6.95 17.05
C TRP A 164 47.43 6.32 18.21
N TYR A 165 47.00 5.21 18.80
CA TYR A 165 47.78 4.45 19.78
C TYR A 165 47.57 2.95 19.65
N SER A 166 48.64 2.17 19.82
CA SER A 166 48.65 0.70 19.86
C SER A 166 49.32 0.20 21.14
N GLY A 167 48.59 -0.58 21.95
CA GLY A 167 48.97 -1.00 23.30
C GLY A 167 49.98 -2.15 23.38
N ASN A 168 50.87 -2.07 24.38
CA ASN A 168 52.21 -2.67 24.47
C ASN A 168 52.35 -4.21 24.62
N THR A 169 51.68 -5.04 23.83
CA THR A 169 52.02 -6.48 23.58
C THR A 169 51.26 -7.03 22.37
N SER A 170 51.93 -7.19 21.22
CA SER A 170 51.41 -8.05 20.15
C SER A 170 51.29 -9.47 20.69
N GLY A 171 50.12 -10.09 20.53
CA GLY A 171 49.85 -11.44 21.03
C GLY A 171 50.83 -12.47 20.43
N PRO A 172 50.96 -13.66 21.03
CA PRO A 172 51.83 -14.72 20.51
C PRO A 172 51.50 -15.16 19.06
N ASP A 173 50.34 -14.77 18.55
CA ASP A 173 49.81 -15.08 17.21
C ASP A 173 49.87 -13.91 16.21
N ALA A 174 50.44 -12.76 16.59
CA ALA A 174 50.53 -11.59 15.74
C ALA A 174 51.46 -11.83 14.54
N GLN A 175 50.91 -11.77 13.33
CA GLN A 175 51.67 -12.00 12.09
C GLN A 175 52.50 -10.80 11.61
N GLU A 176 52.18 -9.56 12.03
CA GLU A 176 52.86 -8.34 11.56
C GLU A 176 53.65 -7.63 12.68
N ALA A 177 54.91 -7.28 12.41
CA ALA A 177 55.74 -6.47 13.30
C ALA A 177 55.27 -5.00 13.26
N GLN A 178 54.17 -4.69 13.95
CA GLN A 178 53.69 -3.32 14.14
C GLN A 178 54.07 -2.86 15.54
N GLY A 179 54.94 -1.85 15.62
CA GLY A 179 55.48 -1.41 16.88
C GLY A 179 54.44 -0.80 17.84
N GLN A 180 54.88 -0.61 19.09
CA GLN A 180 54.06 -0.38 20.27
C GLN A 180 54.11 1.10 20.68
N GLY A 181 52.97 1.69 21.04
CA GLY A 181 52.87 3.07 21.52
C GLY A 181 52.16 4.01 20.53
N TYR A 182 52.56 5.28 20.52
CA TYR A 182 52.02 6.32 19.64
C TYR A 182 52.82 6.42 18.30
N PRO A 183 52.23 6.99 17.22
CA PRO A 183 52.81 7.12 15.86
C PRO A 183 54.23 7.64 15.81
N ASP A 184 54.61 8.49 16.74
CA ASP A 184 55.90 9.18 16.82
C ASP A 184 56.95 8.45 17.68
N THR A 185 56.56 7.45 18.48
CA THR A 185 57.41 6.85 19.53
C THR A 185 57.58 5.33 19.42
N GLY A 186 56.83 4.69 18.52
CA GLY A 186 56.95 3.25 18.29
C GLY A 186 55.84 2.63 17.46
N TYR A 187 54.77 3.35 17.10
CA TYR A 187 53.72 2.81 16.23
C TYR A 187 54.16 2.92 14.75
N ASP A 188 55.00 1.97 14.33
CA ASP A 188 55.83 1.94 13.09
C ASP A 188 55.06 2.13 11.76
N VAL A 189 53.73 2.22 11.80
CA VAL A 189 52.83 2.28 10.64
C VAL A 189 51.91 3.51 10.63
N GLY A 190 52.11 4.48 11.54
CA GLY A 190 51.36 5.74 11.65
C GLY A 190 49.88 5.56 12.02
N MET A 191 49.11 6.65 12.02
CA MET A 191 47.67 6.60 12.32
C MET A 191 46.94 5.69 11.33
N ARG A 192 46.00 4.88 11.85
CA ARG A 192 45.33 3.82 11.09
C ARG A 192 43.84 3.79 11.40
N MET A 193 43.02 3.56 10.38
CA MET A 193 41.59 3.39 10.59
C MET A 193 41.26 1.96 10.98
N VAL A 194 40.51 1.79 12.07
CA VAL A 194 40.06 0.49 12.58
C VAL A 194 38.59 0.59 12.94
N PHE A 195 37.81 -0.42 12.55
CA PHE A 195 36.41 -0.57 12.96
C PHE A 195 36.37 -1.34 14.28
N PHE A 196 35.75 -0.76 15.30
CA PHE A 196 35.63 -1.39 16.62
C PHE A 196 34.40 -2.30 16.66
N ALA A 197 34.44 -3.34 15.82
CA ALA A 197 33.37 -4.29 15.57
C ALA A 197 33.13 -5.28 16.72
N ASP A 198 31.86 -5.71 16.82
CA ASP A 198 31.25 -6.68 17.75
C ASP A 198 31.50 -6.50 19.27
N THR A 199 30.50 -6.88 20.07
CA THR A 199 30.56 -6.96 21.53
C THR A 199 30.77 -8.37 22.07
N THR A 200 30.69 -9.40 21.21
CA THR A 200 31.08 -10.77 21.60
C THR A 200 32.55 -11.01 21.29
N THR A 201 33.09 -12.07 21.88
CA THR A 201 34.47 -12.47 21.64
C THR A 201 34.49 -13.86 21.02
N ASN A 202 35.40 -14.07 20.08
CA ASN A 202 35.70 -15.41 19.60
C ASN A 202 36.16 -16.34 20.75
N PRO A 203 36.36 -17.65 20.51
CA PRO A 203 36.76 -18.61 21.55
C PRO A 203 38.06 -18.27 22.31
N TRP A 204 38.86 -17.31 21.83
CA TRP A 204 40.09 -16.84 22.47
C TRP A 204 39.94 -15.47 23.19
N GLY A 205 38.74 -14.88 23.21
CA GLY A 205 38.45 -13.65 23.95
C GLY A 205 38.72 -12.36 23.17
N TRP A 206 38.73 -12.39 21.82
CA TRP A 206 39.02 -11.23 20.97
C TRP A 206 37.79 -10.72 20.22
N HIS A 207 37.71 -9.40 20.04
CA HIS A 207 36.69 -8.76 19.20
C HIS A 207 37.19 -8.73 17.77
N ILE A 208 36.46 -9.37 16.85
CA ILE A 208 36.86 -9.47 15.45
C ILE A 208 35.77 -8.86 14.59
N PHE A 209 36.18 -8.02 13.62
CA PHE A 209 35.36 -7.77 12.44
C PHE A 209 35.67 -8.86 11.42
N GLY A 210 34.81 -9.88 11.38
CA GLY A 210 34.96 -11.04 10.53
C GLY A 210 34.66 -10.73 9.07
N ASN A 211 35.11 -11.62 8.18
CA ASN A 211 34.69 -11.55 6.78
C ASN A 211 33.18 -11.72 6.65
N ASN A 212 32.57 -12.56 7.51
CA ASN A 212 31.13 -12.75 7.55
C ASN A 212 30.39 -11.52 8.11
N ASP A 213 30.92 -10.82 9.12
CA ASP A 213 30.27 -9.60 9.62
C ASP A 213 30.24 -8.52 8.57
N MET A 214 31.37 -8.29 7.89
CA MET A 214 31.44 -7.35 6.78
C MET A 214 30.42 -7.69 5.68
N LYS A 215 30.22 -8.99 5.40
CA LYS A 215 29.22 -9.48 4.44
C LYS A 215 27.79 -9.15 4.84
N GLU A 216 27.48 -9.10 6.11
CA GLU A 216 26.13 -8.81 6.57
C GLU A 216 25.89 -7.30 6.67
N CYS A 217 26.95 -6.51 6.88
CA CYS A 217 26.84 -5.06 7.09
C CYS A 217 26.89 -4.25 5.80
N TRP A 218 27.74 -4.63 4.84
CA TRP A 218 28.08 -3.74 3.71
C TRP A 218 27.46 -4.21 2.41
N ASP A 219 27.51 -3.42 1.35
CA ASP A 219 27.21 -3.94 0.02
C ASP A 219 28.35 -4.85 -0.51
N LYS A 220 28.00 -5.86 -1.33
CA LYS A 220 28.92 -6.83 -1.94
C LYS A 220 30.14 -6.22 -2.61
N ASP A 221 30.02 -5.01 -3.14
CA ASP A 221 31.09 -4.32 -3.87
C ASP A 221 32.23 -3.89 -2.91
N TYR A 222 31.98 -3.92 -1.60
CA TYR A 222 32.93 -3.53 -0.56
C TYR A 222 33.62 -4.70 0.15
N TRP A 223 33.22 -5.97 -0.10
CA TRP A 223 33.70 -7.15 0.66
C TRP A 223 34.94 -7.85 0.08
N ASN A 224 35.27 -7.62 -1.18
CA ASN A 224 36.20 -8.49 -1.92
C ASN A 224 37.66 -8.01 -1.87
N TYR A 225 38.55 -8.91 -1.47
CA TYR A 225 40.00 -8.82 -1.64
C TYR A 225 40.45 -9.51 -2.92
N GLY A 226 41.15 -8.76 -3.77
CA GLY A 226 41.65 -9.27 -5.06
C GLY A 226 40.55 -9.81 -6.00
N ALA A 227 39.30 -9.38 -5.79
CA ALA A 227 38.10 -9.82 -6.51
C ALA A 227 37.77 -11.33 -6.43
N GLN A 228 38.38 -12.07 -5.49
CA GLN A 228 38.20 -13.52 -5.38
C GLN A 228 37.93 -14.01 -3.97
N TYR A 229 38.41 -13.32 -2.94
CA TYR A 229 38.26 -13.78 -1.55
C TYR A 229 37.73 -12.66 -0.66
N PRO A 230 36.83 -12.94 0.28
CA PRO A 230 36.43 -11.96 1.29
C PRO A 230 37.61 -11.52 2.16
N SER A 231 37.69 -10.22 2.50
CA SER A 231 38.61 -9.74 3.54
C SER A 231 38.16 -8.44 4.20
N ALA A 232 37.86 -8.49 5.50
CA ALA A 232 37.61 -7.31 6.32
C ALA A 232 38.88 -6.48 6.53
N ALA A 233 40.04 -7.12 6.66
CA ALA A 233 41.33 -6.44 6.85
C ALA A 233 41.71 -5.48 5.70
N GLY A 234 41.17 -5.67 4.49
CA GLY A 234 41.39 -4.79 3.35
C GLY A 234 40.78 -3.38 3.50
N THR A 235 40.00 -3.15 4.54
CA THR A 235 39.27 -1.89 4.81
C THR A 235 40.01 -0.98 5.80
N SER A 236 41.02 -1.52 6.49
CA SER A 236 41.80 -0.82 7.52
C SER A 236 43.04 -0.11 6.92
N GLY A 237 42.81 1.10 6.40
CA GLY A 237 43.86 1.96 5.84
C GLY A 237 44.87 2.43 6.88
N LYS A 238 46.17 2.29 6.57
CA LYS A 238 47.30 2.72 7.43
C LYS A 238 47.98 3.97 6.87
N LEU A 239 48.65 4.76 7.71
CA LEU A 239 49.32 6.02 7.35
C LEU A 239 48.35 7.11 6.86
N VAL A 240 47.21 7.25 7.51
CA VAL A 240 46.16 8.24 7.16
C VAL A 240 46.62 9.66 7.50
N ASN A 241 46.52 10.58 6.54
CA ASN A 241 46.96 11.98 6.70
C ASN A 241 46.04 13.02 6.06
N GLU A 242 44.98 12.63 5.36
CA GLU A 242 43.95 13.54 4.86
C GLU A 242 42.55 12.93 5.03
N ILE A 243 41.62 13.79 5.45
CA ILE A 243 40.19 13.49 5.52
C ILE A 243 39.45 14.60 4.78
N TRP A 244 38.76 14.25 3.71
CA TRP A 244 37.99 15.24 2.94
C TRP A 244 36.51 14.90 2.95
N ILE A 245 35.72 15.95 3.11
CA ILE A 245 34.27 15.93 2.99
C ILE A 245 33.94 16.56 1.64
N TYR A 246 33.41 15.75 0.73
CA TYR A 246 32.88 16.24 -0.54
C TYR A 246 31.41 16.52 -0.37
N SER A 247 31.14 17.77 0.00
CA SER A 247 29.79 18.22 0.23
C SER A 247 29.10 18.60 -1.07
N GLN A 248 27.78 18.56 -1.06
CA GLN A 248 26.95 18.97 -2.19
C GLN A 248 26.58 20.49 -2.19
N GLU A 249 27.24 21.35 -1.39
CA GLU A 249 26.94 22.82 -1.23
C GLU A 249 27.52 23.78 -2.34
N GLU A 250 27.14 25.07 -2.47
CA GLU A 250 27.54 26.06 -3.55
C GLU A 250 28.24 27.41 -3.05
N PRO A 251 28.91 28.28 -3.89
CA PRO A 251 29.69 29.53 -3.50
C PRO A 251 28.96 30.95 -3.36
N PRO A 252 29.51 32.03 -2.67
CA PRO A 252 28.82 33.37 -2.40
C PRO A 252 29.33 34.73 -3.08
N GLU A 253 28.48 35.82 -3.24
CA GLU A 253 28.63 37.08 -4.10
C GLU A 253 28.17 38.50 -3.51
N PRO A 254 28.54 39.74 -4.04
CA PRO A 254 28.16 41.10 -3.50
C PRO A 254 26.72 41.55 -3.80
N PRO A 255 26.18 42.59 -3.10
CA PRO A 255 24.77 42.83 -3.15
C PRO A 255 24.41 43.68 -4.34
N ILE A 256 23.51 43.14 -5.12
CA ILE A 256 22.95 43.79 -6.28
C ILE A 256 21.63 44.36 -5.80
N ALA A 257 21.51 45.69 -5.83
CA ALA A 257 20.34 46.34 -5.29
C ALA A 257 19.16 46.08 -6.20
N ASP A 258 18.14 45.51 -5.62
CA ASP A 258 16.91 45.26 -6.33
C ASP A 258 15.76 45.29 -5.34
N PHE A 259 14.60 45.65 -5.84
CA PHE A 259 13.39 45.53 -5.08
C PHE A 259 12.22 45.30 -6.00
N SER A 260 11.28 44.55 -5.48
CA SER A 260 9.97 44.44 -6.08
C SER A 260 9.00 45.36 -5.36
N VAL A 261 8.04 45.83 -6.12
CA VAL A 261 6.78 46.32 -5.58
C VAL A 261 5.72 45.28 -5.83
N ASP A 262 4.79 45.13 -4.89
CA ASP A 262 3.64 44.25 -5.08
C ASP A 262 2.74 44.74 -6.23
N ILE A 263 2.59 46.06 -6.38
CA ILE A 263 1.85 46.68 -7.47
C ILE A 263 2.55 47.94 -7.98
N ALA A 264 3.04 47.85 -9.22
CA ALA A 264 3.79 48.89 -9.93
C ALA A 264 2.90 49.99 -10.52
N SER A 265 1.62 49.69 -10.73
CA SER A 265 0.66 50.61 -11.30
C SER A 265 -0.75 50.12 -11.02
N GLY A 266 -1.69 51.02 -10.84
CA GLY A 266 -3.08 50.68 -10.54
C GLY A 266 -3.89 51.88 -10.10
N ASP A 267 -5.16 51.67 -9.81
CA ASP A 267 -6.09 52.76 -9.58
C ASP A 267 -5.93 53.36 -8.18
N ALA A 268 -6.15 54.67 -8.04
CA ALA A 268 -6.17 55.29 -6.72
C ALA A 268 -7.40 54.82 -5.91
N PRO A 269 -7.28 54.51 -4.59
CA PRO A 269 -6.06 54.51 -3.80
C PRO A 269 -5.23 53.23 -4.01
N LEU A 270 -3.99 53.40 -4.46
CA LEU A 270 -3.08 52.31 -4.71
C LEU A 270 -2.18 52.11 -3.50
N VAL A 271 -2.42 51.04 -2.73
CA VAL A 271 -1.52 50.62 -1.65
C VAL A 271 -0.42 49.77 -2.27
N VAL A 272 0.84 50.20 -2.11
CA VAL A 272 2.02 49.53 -2.66
C VAL A 272 2.92 49.11 -1.51
N ALA A 273 3.12 47.80 -1.36
CA ALA A 273 4.14 47.20 -0.52
C ALA A 273 5.44 47.03 -1.31
N PHE A 274 6.51 47.61 -0.77
CA PHE A 274 7.84 47.53 -1.31
C PHE A 274 8.61 46.43 -0.58
N THR A 275 9.23 45.53 -1.34
CA THR A 275 9.99 44.40 -0.80
C THR A 275 11.40 44.44 -1.37
N ASP A 276 12.39 44.53 -0.50
CA ASP A 276 13.79 44.36 -0.84
C ASP A 276 14.06 42.96 -1.41
N CYS A 277 14.57 42.94 -2.63
CA CYS A 277 14.99 41.73 -3.33
C CYS A 277 16.50 41.71 -3.54
N SER A 278 17.21 42.62 -2.91
CA SER A 278 18.63 42.79 -3.18
C SER A 278 19.41 41.54 -2.79
N GLU A 279 20.23 41.05 -3.72
CA GLU A 279 20.99 39.83 -3.54
C GLU A 279 22.28 40.09 -2.77
N GLY A 280 23.15 39.09 -2.60
CA GLY A 280 24.47 39.26 -2.00
C GLY A 280 24.47 39.72 -0.54
N ASN A 281 23.47 39.33 0.25
CA ASN A 281 23.40 39.54 1.71
C ASN A 281 23.53 41.01 2.18
N PRO A 282 22.60 41.91 1.78
CA PRO A 282 22.57 43.31 2.22
C PRO A 282 22.29 43.43 3.73
N THR A 283 22.79 44.51 4.32
CA THR A 283 22.74 44.80 5.76
C THR A 283 22.06 46.14 6.12
N SER A 284 21.67 46.97 5.16
CA SER A 284 20.94 48.26 5.39
C SER A 284 20.12 48.74 4.18
N TRP A 285 19.01 49.49 4.40
CA TRP A 285 18.02 49.92 3.38
C TRP A 285 17.58 51.39 3.53
N SER A 286 17.23 52.07 2.43
CA SER A 286 16.73 53.47 2.43
C SER A 286 15.77 53.77 1.25
N TRP A 287 14.60 54.35 1.53
CA TRP A 287 13.49 54.52 0.58
C TRP A 287 12.95 55.95 0.40
N THR A 288 12.54 56.31 -0.82
CA THR A 288 11.72 57.51 -1.14
C THR A 288 10.60 57.16 -2.13
N PHE A 289 9.38 57.73 -1.99
CA PHE A 289 8.19 57.29 -2.75
C PHE A 289 7.71 58.22 -3.88
N GLY A 290 8.32 59.39 -4.05
CA GLY A 290 8.03 60.30 -5.17
C GLY A 290 6.85 61.27 -4.97
N ASP A 291 6.03 61.08 -3.93
CA ASP A 291 4.94 61.99 -3.52
C ASP A 291 5.30 62.91 -2.33
N GLY A 292 6.49 62.73 -1.77
CA GLY A 292 7.03 63.46 -0.63
C GLY A 292 7.27 62.61 0.64
N ALA A 293 6.84 61.34 0.67
CA ALA A 293 7.05 60.41 1.79
C ALA A 293 8.35 59.55 1.67
N THR A 294 8.87 59.03 2.79
CA THR A 294 10.13 58.23 2.89
C THR A 294 10.08 57.11 3.94
N SER A 295 10.99 56.12 3.88
CA SER A 295 11.15 55.03 4.87
C SER A 295 12.58 54.47 4.97
N ALA A 296 12.91 53.76 6.07
CA ALA A 296 14.19 53.05 6.30
C ALA A 296 13.98 51.57 6.70
N GLU A 297 12.75 51.07 6.65
CA GLU A 297 12.45 49.66 6.87
C GLU A 297 12.92 48.84 5.68
N ARG A 298 13.29 47.57 5.90
CA ARG A 298 13.68 46.67 4.80
C ARG A 298 12.56 46.55 3.75
N ASN A 299 11.31 46.37 4.21
CA ASN A 299 10.13 46.19 3.36
C ASN A 299 8.96 47.10 3.80
N PRO A 300 8.90 48.38 3.38
CA PRO A 300 7.85 49.30 3.79
C PRO A 300 6.57 49.17 2.95
N VAL A 301 5.42 49.63 3.48
CA VAL A 301 4.14 49.75 2.75
C VAL A 301 3.72 51.21 2.68
N HIS A 302 3.31 51.68 1.50
CA HIS A 302 2.90 53.06 1.25
C HIS A 302 1.59 53.13 0.45
N THR A 303 0.80 54.21 0.58
CA THR A 303 -0.50 54.33 -0.12
C THR A 303 -0.59 55.62 -0.94
N TYR A 304 -0.72 55.47 -2.26
CA TYR A 304 -0.90 56.57 -3.21
C TYR A 304 -2.38 56.83 -3.47
N ILE A 305 -2.90 57.92 -2.93
CA ILE A 305 -4.34 58.23 -2.91
C ILE A 305 -4.83 59.10 -4.09
N ILE A 306 -3.94 59.55 -4.99
CA ILE A 306 -4.27 60.41 -6.14
C ILE A 306 -3.62 59.85 -7.41
N PRO A 307 -4.35 59.77 -8.56
CA PRO A 307 -3.76 59.34 -9.84
C PRO A 307 -2.59 60.22 -10.29
N GLY A 308 -1.54 59.60 -10.84
CA GLY A 308 -0.31 60.22 -11.29
C GLY A 308 0.85 59.22 -11.40
N VAL A 309 1.97 59.62 -12.01
CA VAL A 309 3.19 58.80 -12.03
C VAL A 309 4.15 59.31 -10.95
N PHE A 310 4.60 58.43 -10.06
CA PHE A 310 5.51 58.70 -8.94
C PHE A 310 6.74 57.81 -9.04
N THR A 311 7.95 58.29 -8.73
CA THR A 311 9.16 57.45 -8.78
C THR A 311 9.59 57.06 -7.37
N ALA A 312 9.63 55.76 -7.10
CA ALA A 312 10.12 55.18 -5.87
C ALA A 312 11.57 54.67 -6.03
N SER A 313 12.38 54.69 -4.97
CA SER A 313 13.80 54.30 -5.01
C SER A 313 14.23 53.57 -3.73
N LEU A 314 15.07 52.52 -3.88
CA LEU A 314 15.76 51.79 -2.81
C LEU A 314 17.29 51.78 -3.01
N THR A 315 18.01 52.05 -1.94
CA THR A 315 19.47 51.83 -1.85
C THR A 315 19.81 50.78 -0.79
N VAL A 316 20.63 49.76 -1.12
CA VAL A 316 21.10 48.71 -0.16
C VAL A 316 22.62 48.56 -0.07
N THR A 317 23.13 47.93 1.01
CA THR A 317 24.58 47.84 1.28
C THR A 317 24.98 46.63 2.15
N ASN A 318 26.07 45.90 1.83
CA ASN A 318 26.72 44.88 2.68
C ASN A 318 28.25 45.13 2.86
N ALA A 319 28.97 44.18 3.48
CA ALA A 319 30.43 44.27 3.70
C ALA A 319 31.29 44.27 2.42
N ALA A 320 30.75 43.75 1.30
CA ALA A 320 31.38 43.73 -0.02
C ALA A 320 31.05 44.97 -0.89
N GLY A 321 29.95 45.72 -0.66
CA GLY A 321 29.59 46.93 -1.43
C GLY A 321 28.15 47.46 -1.25
N SER A 322 27.77 48.51 -2.00
CA SER A 322 26.41 49.09 -2.05
C SER A 322 25.93 49.30 -3.47
N ASP A 323 24.61 49.26 -3.67
CA ASP A 323 24.00 49.48 -4.97
C ASP A 323 22.62 50.18 -4.82
N THR A 324 22.05 50.74 -5.90
CA THR A 324 20.74 51.45 -5.87
C THR A 324 19.86 51.08 -7.05
N ALA A 325 18.59 50.85 -6.75
CA ALA A 325 17.53 50.63 -7.73
C ALA A 325 16.47 51.75 -7.66
N GLU A 326 15.84 52.06 -8.79
CA GLU A 326 14.72 52.98 -8.91
C GLU A 326 13.59 52.32 -9.69
N PHE A 327 12.35 52.66 -9.35
CA PHE A 327 11.16 52.09 -9.98
C PHE A 327 10.02 53.12 -10.04
N SER A 328 9.38 53.28 -11.19
CA SER A 328 8.26 54.22 -11.34
C SER A 328 6.91 53.55 -11.06
N ILE A 329 6.13 54.14 -10.15
CA ILE A 329 4.76 53.77 -9.82
C ILE A 329 3.77 54.60 -10.63
N ILE A 330 2.98 53.96 -11.49
CA ILE A 330 1.97 54.64 -12.31
C ILE A 330 0.60 54.43 -11.68
N VAL A 331 0.11 55.43 -10.97
CA VAL A 331 -1.26 55.41 -10.45
C VAL A 331 -2.19 55.91 -11.56
N SER A 332 -2.63 54.99 -12.42
CA SER A 332 -3.49 55.28 -13.56
C SER A 332 -4.98 55.17 -13.19
N GLY A 333 -5.85 55.46 -14.15
CA GLY A 333 -7.03 54.64 -14.35
C GLY A 333 -6.74 53.73 -15.55
N GLU A 334 -6.45 52.44 -15.34
CA GLU A 334 -6.24 51.35 -16.35
C GLU A 334 -4.85 51.20 -17.09
N SER A 335 -4.56 50.01 -17.71
CA SER A 335 -3.24 49.32 -17.97
C SER A 335 -2.92 48.96 -19.47
N PRO A 336 -1.65 48.75 -19.94
CA PRO A 336 -1.29 48.35 -21.33
C PRO A 336 -1.43 46.82 -21.62
N GLY A 337 -1.69 46.44 -22.88
CA GLY A 337 -2.10 45.08 -23.30
C GLY A 337 -3.60 44.98 -23.66
N VAL A 338 -4.28 46.10 -23.45
CA VAL A 338 -5.62 46.56 -23.83
C VAL A 338 -6.06 46.36 -25.29
N LEU A 339 -6.80 45.31 -25.68
CA LEU A 339 -7.56 45.35 -26.94
C LEU A 339 -8.95 45.97 -26.73
N HIS A 340 -9.06 47.19 -27.25
CA HIS A 340 -10.26 47.90 -27.69
C HIS A 340 -11.17 47.05 -28.59
N ILE A 341 -12.36 46.59 -28.23
CA ILE A 341 -13.30 46.01 -29.21
C ILE A 341 -14.60 46.79 -29.15
N VAL A 342 -14.99 47.46 -30.22
CA VAL A 342 -16.19 48.32 -30.23
C VAL A 342 -16.99 48.13 -31.51
N LYS A 343 -18.28 47.83 -31.36
CA LYS A 343 -19.26 47.79 -32.45
C LYS A 343 -20.11 49.04 -32.42
N TYR A 344 -20.15 49.76 -33.53
CA TYR A 344 -20.98 50.93 -33.76
C TYR A 344 -22.18 50.58 -34.64
N ALA A 345 -23.28 51.30 -34.44
CA ALA A 345 -24.44 51.28 -35.32
C ALA A 345 -24.13 52.01 -36.64
N ASN A 346 -25.09 52.01 -37.56
CA ASN A 346 -24.95 52.60 -38.89
C ASN A 346 -24.82 54.14 -38.92
N ASP A 347 -24.93 54.80 -37.77
CA ASP A 347 -24.63 56.22 -37.59
C ASP A 347 -23.14 56.48 -37.25
N ASN A 348 -22.34 55.41 -37.12
CA ASN A 348 -20.94 55.43 -36.70
C ASN A 348 -20.67 56.16 -35.36
N ALA A 349 -21.71 56.34 -34.53
CA ALA A 349 -21.65 57.08 -33.28
C ALA A 349 -22.22 56.29 -32.11
N THR A 350 -23.34 55.60 -32.32
CA THR A 350 -23.99 54.79 -31.28
C THR A 350 -23.21 53.49 -31.09
N VAL A 351 -22.69 53.24 -29.89
CA VAL A 351 -22.05 51.98 -29.54
C VAL A 351 -23.12 50.91 -29.31
N LEU A 352 -23.08 49.82 -30.06
CA LEU A 352 -23.96 48.65 -29.91
C LEU A 352 -23.38 47.61 -28.95
N GLY A 353 -22.06 47.53 -28.87
CA GLY A 353 -21.34 46.66 -27.95
C GLY A 353 -19.88 47.08 -27.83
N GLU A 354 -19.32 46.99 -26.64
CA GLU A 354 -17.90 47.26 -26.40
C GLU A 354 -17.31 46.22 -25.45
N ARG A 355 -16.04 45.90 -25.63
CA ARG A 355 -15.32 45.00 -24.75
C ARG A 355 -13.85 45.36 -24.59
N THR A 356 -13.46 45.29 -23.33
CA THR A 356 -12.14 45.35 -22.74
C THR A 356 -11.34 44.01 -22.72
N VAL A 357 -10.40 43.62 -23.60
CA VAL A 357 -9.69 42.30 -23.42
C VAL A 357 -8.19 42.35 -23.63
N ASP A 358 -7.42 41.66 -22.80
CA ASP A 358 -5.96 41.55 -22.98
C ASP A 358 -5.53 40.28 -23.73
N TYR A 359 -4.26 40.23 -24.11
CA TYR A 359 -3.69 39.13 -24.88
C TYR A 359 -3.67 37.78 -24.13
N HIS A 360 -3.58 37.76 -22.79
CA HIS A 360 -3.73 36.53 -22.01
C HIS A 360 -5.19 36.07 -22.02
N TRP A 361 -6.13 37.01 -21.90
CA TRP A 361 -7.55 36.71 -21.99
C TRP A 361 -7.89 36.09 -23.35
N LEU A 362 -7.41 36.66 -24.44
CA LEU A 362 -7.61 36.12 -25.80
C LEU A 362 -7.06 34.69 -25.92
N ALA A 363 -5.83 34.46 -25.44
CA ALA A 363 -5.18 33.16 -25.50
C ALA A 363 -5.89 32.07 -24.66
N ALA A 364 -6.50 32.46 -23.54
CA ALA A 364 -7.17 31.52 -22.64
C ALA A 364 -8.63 31.23 -23.02
N ASN A 365 -9.30 32.18 -23.70
CA ASN A 365 -10.76 32.13 -23.86
C ASN A 365 -11.23 31.95 -25.31
N LEU A 366 -10.35 32.09 -26.31
CA LEU A 366 -10.73 31.95 -27.72
C LEU A 366 -9.88 30.90 -28.46
N PRO A 367 -10.38 30.34 -29.58
CA PRO A 367 -9.65 29.34 -30.36
C PRO A 367 -8.28 29.85 -30.83
N VAL A 368 -7.26 29.01 -30.68
CA VAL A 368 -5.88 29.32 -31.07
C VAL A 368 -5.65 28.93 -32.54
N GLN A 369 -5.17 29.89 -33.33
CA GLN A 369 -4.65 29.70 -34.67
C GLN A 369 -3.12 29.63 -34.64
N GLY A 370 -2.55 28.78 -35.50
CA GLY A 370 -1.11 28.58 -35.62
C GLY A 370 -0.56 27.61 -34.57
N ASP A 371 0.48 26.87 -34.93
CA ASP A 371 1.14 25.88 -34.06
C ASP A 371 2.31 26.48 -33.25
N GLY A 372 2.72 27.71 -33.56
CA GLY A 372 3.92 28.34 -33.00
C GLY A 372 5.24 27.70 -33.46
N VAL A 373 5.21 26.92 -34.55
CA VAL A 373 6.38 26.27 -35.17
C VAL A 373 6.49 26.63 -36.66
N THR A 374 5.36 26.67 -37.35
CA THR A 374 5.26 27.08 -38.75
C THR A 374 5.56 28.57 -38.88
N ARG A 375 6.56 28.91 -39.71
CA ARG A 375 6.98 30.29 -39.95
C ARG A 375 6.24 30.92 -41.13
N TYR A 376 5.72 32.11 -40.91
CA TYR A 376 4.92 32.86 -41.88
C TYR A 376 5.68 34.10 -42.39
N TYR A 377 5.53 34.37 -43.68
CA TYR A 377 6.23 35.45 -44.38
C TYR A 377 5.25 36.28 -45.21
N HIS A 378 5.36 37.60 -45.18
CA HIS A 378 4.57 38.49 -46.04
C HIS A 378 5.46 39.22 -47.04
N GLN A 379 5.02 39.32 -48.30
CA GLN A 379 5.83 39.99 -49.32
C GLN A 379 5.72 41.52 -49.25
N GLY A 380 6.88 42.17 -49.18
CA GLY A 380 7.07 43.61 -49.34
C GLY A 380 7.04 44.08 -50.79
N PRO A 381 7.28 45.38 -51.05
CA PRO A 381 7.24 45.93 -52.40
C PRO A 381 8.40 45.42 -53.28
N VAL A 382 8.04 44.79 -54.40
CA VAL A 382 9.01 44.29 -55.38
C VAL A 382 9.42 45.41 -56.32
N THR A 383 10.64 45.92 -56.19
CA THR A 383 11.19 46.96 -57.09
C THR A 383 11.61 46.39 -58.45
N GLU A 384 11.70 47.24 -59.48
CA GLU A 384 12.19 46.82 -60.80
C GLU A 384 13.62 46.25 -60.75
N ALA A 385 14.47 46.80 -59.87
CA ALA A 385 15.82 46.30 -59.64
C ALA A 385 15.82 44.86 -59.09
N ALA A 386 15.05 44.59 -58.04
CA ALA A 386 14.92 43.26 -57.45
C ALA A 386 14.31 42.24 -58.43
N TRP A 387 13.34 42.67 -59.24
CA TRP A 387 12.79 41.83 -60.31
C TRP A 387 13.84 41.46 -61.37
N LYS A 388 14.64 42.43 -61.81
CA LYS A 388 15.66 42.22 -62.86
C LYS A 388 16.84 41.38 -62.39
N GLU A 389 17.10 41.34 -61.09
CA GLU A 389 18.09 40.44 -60.49
C GLU A 389 17.71 38.96 -60.69
N VAL A 390 16.43 38.63 -60.48
CA VAL A 390 15.91 37.25 -60.63
C VAL A 390 15.51 36.94 -62.07
N PHE A 391 14.98 37.91 -62.82
CA PHE A 391 14.53 37.77 -64.21
C PHE A 391 15.16 38.80 -65.16
N PRO A 392 16.47 38.69 -65.49
CA PRO A 392 17.20 39.71 -66.23
C PRO A 392 16.57 40.09 -67.58
N TYR A 393 15.97 39.11 -68.26
CA TYR A 393 15.44 39.25 -69.61
C TYR A 393 13.91 39.42 -69.68
N GLN A 394 13.19 39.41 -68.56
CA GLN A 394 11.74 39.59 -68.55
C GLN A 394 11.35 41.05 -68.31
N ALA A 395 10.22 41.50 -68.87
CA ALA A 395 9.65 42.80 -68.52
C ALA A 395 9.29 42.84 -67.02
N TYR A 396 9.40 44.00 -66.39
CA TYR A 396 9.06 44.18 -64.98
C TYR A 396 7.59 43.83 -64.72
N LYS A 397 7.35 42.92 -63.77
CA LYS A 397 6.03 42.57 -63.28
C LYS A 397 6.12 42.37 -61.76
N PRO A 398 5.45 43.15 -60.91
CA PRO A 398 5.61 42.97 -59.46
C PRO A 398 4.88 41.73 -58.90
N TRP A 399 4.17 40.98 -59.74
CA TRP A 399 3.40 39.78 -59.40
C TRP A 399 4.16 38.52 -59.85
N ASP A 400 5.03 37.98 -58.99
CA ASP A 400 5.61 36.66 -59.24
C ASP A 400 4.66 35.58 -58.69
N PRO A 401 3.99 34.78 -59.54
CA PRO A 401 3.11 33.72 -59.07
C PRO A 401 3.84 32.56 -58.37
N ASN A 402 5.17 32.51 -58.43
CA ASN A 402 5.98 31.53 -57.69
C ASN A 402 6.81 32.17 -56.57
N GLU A 403 6.61 33.45 -56.30
CA GLU A 403 7.16 34.13 -55.12
C GLU A 403 8.69 34.05 -54.94
N ARG A 404 9.45 34.12 -56.04
CA ARG A 404 10.90 33.84 -56.06
C ARG A 404 11.78 35.04 -55.68
N ILE A 405 11.21 36.21 -55.39
CA ILE A 405 11.96 37.44 -55.11
C ILE A 405 12.11 37.59 -53.61
N GLU A 406 13.18 36.99 -53.10
CA GLU A 406 13.38 36.79 -51.66
C GLU A 406 13.69 38.07 -50.89
N SER A 407 14.39 39.01 -51.54
CA SER A 407 14.83 40.27 -50.92
C SER A 407 13.68 41.19 -50.48
N ALA A 408 12.44 40.84 -50.82
CA ALA A 408 11.25 41.62 -50.48
C ALA A 408 10.46 41.04 -49.30
N PHE A 409 10.77 39.88 -48.71
CA PHE A 409 9.94 39.29 -47.65
C PHE A 409 10.17 39.90 -46.26
N LEU A 410 9.07 40.10 -45.54
CA LEU A 410 9.02 40.35 -44.11
C LEU A 410 8.77 39.02 -43.38
N ASP A 411 9.67 38.64 -42.48
CA ASP A 411 9.52 37.47 -41.60
C ASP A 411 8.64 37.84 -40.40
N LEU A 412 7.48 37.20 -40.27
CA LEU A 412 6.57 37.40 -39.14
C LEU A 412 6.84 36.41 -38.00
N GLY A 413 7.73 35.43 -38.21
CA GLY A 413 8.08 34.38 -37.27
C GLY A 413 7.07 33.22 -37.27
N ALA A 414 7.29 32.29 -36.33
CA ALA A 414 6.33 31.23 -36.02
C ALA A 414 5.42 31.68 -34.89
N VAL A 415 4.14 31.89 -35.18
CA VAL A 415 3.23 32.66 -34.33
C VAL A 415 2.02 31.85 -33.89
N LYS A 416 1.42 32.25 -32.77
CA LYS A 416 0.07 31.84 -32.37
C LYS A 416 -0.78 33.08 -32.16
N GLY A 417 -2.06 32.95 -32.44
CA GLY A 417 -3.00 34.05 -32.28
C GLY A 417 -4.44 33.58 -32.27
N THR A 418 -5.34 34.55 -32.30
CA THR A 418 -6.78 34.31 -32.37
C THR A 418 -7.34 34.87 -33.67
N ASP A 419 -8.26 34.14 -34.29
CA ASP A 419 -8.96 34.59 -35.49
C ASP A 419 -9.72 35.88 -35.22
N LEU A 420 -9.57 36.87 -36.09
CA LEU A 420 -10.23 38.16 -35.95
C LEU A 420 -11.77 38.05 -36.00
N ALA A 421 -12.32 37.04 -36.67
CA ALA A 421 -13.75 36.77 -36.67
C ALA A 421 -14.26 36.41 -35.26
N GLU A 422 -13.53 35.54 -34.54
CA GLU A 422 -13.85 35.16 -33.15
C GLU A 422 -13.73 36.35 -32.19
N ILE A 423 -12.81 37.27 -32.47
CA ILE A 423 -12.68 38.52 -31.70
C ILE A 423 -13.89 39.43 -31.92
N CYS A 424 -14.43 39.51 -33.14
CA CYS A 424 -15.65 40.28 -33.41
C CYS A 424 -16.87 39.73 -32.66
N GLU A 425 -16.96 38.42 -32.44
CA GLU A 425 -18.06 37.80 -31.67
C GLU A 425 -18.14 38.28 -30.21
N LEU A 426 -17.04 38.78 -29.65
CA LEU A 426 -17.00 39.30 -28.28
C LEU A 426 -17.91 40.51 -28.04
N VAL A 427 -18.31 41.21 -29.09
CA VAL A 427 -19.26 42.34 -29.06
C VAL A 427 -20.54 42.06 -29.88
N GLY A 428 -20.87 40.78 -30.04
CA GLY A 428 -22.06 40.32 -30.75
C GLY A 428 -21.87 40.18 -32.27
N GLY A 429 -20.63 40.00 -32.72
CA GLY A 429 -20.29 39.69 -34.11
C GLY A 429 -20.52 40.85 -35.08
N ALA A 430 -20.28 40.58 -36.36
CA ALA A 430 -20.58 41.50 -37.46
C ALA A 430 -21.43 40.80 -38.53
N ASN A 431 -22.17 41.58 -39.31
CA ASN A 431 -23.03 41.08 -40.37
C ASN A 431 -22.35 41.22 -41.75
N ASP A 432 -22.84 40.48 -42.74
CA ASP A 432 -22.41 40.68 -44.13
C ASP A 432 -22.71 42.12 -44.59
N GLY A 433 -21.67 42.83 -45.03
CA GLY A 433 -21.72 44.26 -45.35
C GLY A 433 -21.19 45.21 -44.28
N ASP A 434 -20.91 44.73 -43.06
CA ASP A 434 -20.24 45.51 -42.01
C ASP A 434 -18.75 45.71 -42.33
N LEU A 435 -18.15 46.78 -41.81
CA LEU A 435 -16.72 47.06 -41.94
C LEU A 435 -16.00 46.81 -40.61
N VAL A 436 -14.85 46.15 -40.67
CA VAL A 436 -13.96 45.94 -39.52
C VAL A 436 -12.71 46.78 -39.72
N THR A 437 -12.49 47.72 -38.82
CA THR A 437 -11.34 48.62 -38.79
C THR A 437 -10.41 48.25 -37.65
N LEU A 438 -9.16 47.95 -37.98
CA LEU A 438 -8.07 47.71 -37.02
C LEU A 438 -7.27 48.99 -36.84
N VAL A 439 -7.15 49.48 -35.61
CA VAL A 439 -6.34 50.66 -35.26
C VAL A 439 -5.02 50.21 -34.63
N ALA A 440 -3.92 50.64 -35.25
CA ALA A 440 -2.57 50.26 -34.88
C ALA A 440 -1.60 51.42 -35.13
N ASP A 441 -0.85 51.83 -34.11
CA ASP A 441 0.19 52.88 -34.16
C ASP A 441 -0.18 54.13 -34.99
N GLY A 442 -1.37 54.67 -34.75
CA GLY A 442 -1.86 55.91 -35.40
C GLY A 442 -2.28 55.74 -36.86
N ALA A 443 -2.39 54.51 -37.34
CA ALA A 443 -2.93 54.16 -38.65
C ALA A 443 -4.08 53.16 -38.52
N ALA A 444 -4.91 53.07 -39.56
CA ALA A 444 -6.07 52.17 -39.58
C ALA A 444 -6.07 51.30 -40.85
N LEU A 445 -6.45 50.04 -40.70
CA LEU A 445 -6.76 49.13 -41.80
C LEU A 445 -8.25 48.78 -41.73
N THR A 446 -9.01 49.08 -42.77
CA THR A 446 -10.45 48.75 -42.83
C THR A 446 -10.69 47.66 -43.85
N LEU A 447 -11.38 46.60 -43.44
CA LEU A 447 -11.70 45.42 -44.23
C LEU A 447 -13.22 45.17 -44.20
N PRO A 448 -13.85 44.78 -45.31
CA PRO A 448 -15.20 44.21 -45.27
C PRO A 448 -15.23 42.96 -44.39
N TYR A 449 -16.26 42.77 -43.56
CA TYR A 449 -16.35 41.62 -42.66
C TYR A 449 -16.31 40.27 -43.38
N GLY A 450 -16.84 40.20 -44.60
CA GLY A 450 -16.75 38.99 -45.43
C GLY A 450 -15.31 38.55 -45.73
N MET A 451 -14.33 39.46 -45.74
CA MET A 451 -12.91 39.11 -45.90
C MET A 451 -12.25 38.60 -44.60
N VAL A 452 -12.93 38.77 -43.47
CA VAL A 452 -12.49 38.33 -42.14
C VAL A 452 -13.13 36.99 -41.80
N TYR A 453 -14.45 36.87 -41.93
CA TYR A 453 -15.21 35.68 -41.53
C TYR A 453 -15.17 34.52 -42.55
N ASP A 454 -15.11 34.81 -43.85
CA ASP A 454 -14.99 33.80 -44.91
C ASP A 454 -13.87 34.18 -45.89
N PRO A 455 -12.61 34.15 -45.43
CA PRO A 455 -11.49 34.61 -46.23
C PRO A 455 -11.28 33.71 -47.45
N ASN A 456 -10.80 34.32 -48.55
CA ASN A 456 -10.39 33.55 -49.71
C ASN A 456 -9.36 32.47 -49.27
N PRO A 457 -9.44 31.22 -49.77
CA PRO A 457 -8.50 30.17 -49.39
C PRO A 457 -7.02 30.51 -49.59
N ARG A 458 -6.70 31.42 -50.51
CA ARG A 458 -5.34 31.95 -50.73
C ARG A 458 -4.89 32.98 -49.69
N GLN A 459 -5.82 33.64 -49.01
CA GLN A 459 -5.53 34.57 -47.91
C GLN A 459 -5.42 33.83 -46.57
N GLY A 460 -6.28 32.83 -46.35
CA GLY A 460 -6.41 32.20 -45.03
C GLY A 460 -6.95 33.17 -43.95
N PRO A 461 -7.07 32.71 -42.69
CA PRO A 461 -7.61 33.51 -41.60
C PRO A 461 -6.73 34.72 -41.29
N ALA A 462 -7.38 35.83 -40.94
CA ALA A 462 -6.74 37.01 -40.40
C ALA A 462 -6.60 36.82 -38.88
N VAL A 463 -5.37 36.78 -38.38
CA VAL A 463 -5.08 36.37 -37.01
C VAL A 463 -4.41 37.51 -36.28
N LEU A 464 -4.93 37.87 -35.10
CA LEU A 464 -4.22 38.73 -34.15
C LEU A 464 -3.32 37.84 -33.29
N CYS A 465 -2.03 37.89 -33.62
CA CYS A 465 -0.97 37.13 -32.99
C CYS A 465 -0.62 37.74 -31.63
N TRP A 466 -0.75 36.93 -30.59
CA TRP A 466 -0.36 37.24 -29.21
C TRP A 466 0.86 36.44 -28.78
N TYR A 467 1.46 35.61 -29.64
CA TYR A 467 2.68 34.85 -29.34
C TYR A 467 3.58 34.65 -30.56
N ARG A 468 4.90 34.62 -30.35
CA ARG A 468 5.92 34.28 -31.36
C ARG A 468 7.02 33.38 -30.78
N GLU A 469 7.43 32.37 -31.54
CA GLU A 469 8.56 31.48 -31.24
C GLU A 469 9.83 32.29 -30.96
N GLY A 470 10.42 32.09 -29.77
CA GLY A 470 11.62 32.81 -29.31
C GLY A 470 11.36 34.11 -28.56
N GLU A 471 10.18 34.73 -28.72
CA GLU A 471 9.78 35.97 -28.01
C GLU A 471 8.73 35.74 -26.93
N GLY A 472 7.96 34.65 -26.99
CA GLY A 472 6.90 34.36 -26.03
C GLY A 472 5.61 35.13 -26.34
N TYR A 473 4.85 35.50 -25.29
CA TYR A 473 3.65 36.32 -25.44
C TYR A 473 4.03 37.75 -25.86
N LEU A 474 3.42 38.22 -26.94
CA LEU A 474 3.64 39.54 -27.49
C LEU A 474 2.82 40.57 -26.70
N PRO A 475 3.45 41.62 -26.13
CA PRO A 475 2.73 42.70 -25.46
C PRO A 475 1.91 43.55 -26.45
N ASP A 476 2.27 43.52 -27.73
CA ASP A 476 1.62 44.21 -28.83
C ASP A 476 1.04 43.19 -29.81
N LEU A 477 -0.28 43.24 -30.05
CA LEU A 477 -0.94 42.33 -30.98
C LEU A 477 -0.52 42.61 -32.42
N LEU A 478 -0.02 41.59 -33.10
CA LEU A 478 0.41 41.66 -34.51
C LEU A 478 -0.65 41.04 -35.43
N LEU A 479 -1.06 41.74 -36.48
CA LEU A 479 -1.90 41.16 -37.52
C LEU A 479 -1.07 40.33 -38.51
N ALA A 480 -1.41 39.04 -38.64
CA ALA A 480 -0.86 38.12 -39.63
C ALA A 480 -1.98 37.44 -40.45
N TYR A 481 -1.67 37.05 -41.69
CA TYR A 481 -2.56 36.23 -42.51
C TYR A 481 -1.93 34.85 -42.66
N PHE A 482 -2.62 33.80 -42.22
CA PHE A 482 -2.13 32.43 -42.35
C PHE A 482 -2.52 31.88 -43.73
N ALA A 483 -1.98 32.53 -44.75
CA ALA A 483 -2.22 32.23 -46.16
C ALA A 483 -1.70 30.86 -46.55
N ASP A 484 -2.52 30.20 -47.37
CA ASP A 484 -2.40 28.89 -48.03
C ASP A 484 -1.45 27.82 -47.37
N ASN A 485 -1.95 26.60 -47.21
CA ASN A 485 -1.14 25.49 -46.67
C ASN A 485 -0.03 25.02 -47.65
N SER A 486 0.19 25.74 -48.74
CA SER A 486 1.27 25.51 -49.68
C SER A 486 2.47 26.36 -49.28
N THR A 487 3.59 26.05 -49.91
CA THR A 487 4.83 26.76 -49.64
C THR A 487 5.43 27.22 -50.95
N ASN A 488 6.16 28.33 -50.92
CA ASN A 488 6.97 28.72 -52.05
C ASN A 488 8.07 27.66 -52.36
N LEU A 489 8.89 27.90 -53.38
CA LEU A 489 9.95 26.96 -53.79
C LEU A 489 11.03 26.69 -52.71
N LYS A 490 11.02 27.43 -51.60
CA LYS A 490 11.90 27.26 -50.44
C LYS A 490 11.22 26.61 -49.23
N ALA A 491 9.99 26.14 -49.38
CA ALA A 491 9.18 25.61 -48.29
C ALA A 491 8.74 26.68 -47.25
N TRP A 492 8.67 27.95 -47.62
CA TRP A 492 8.13 29.02 -46.76
C TRP A 492 6.62 29.15 -46.93
N HIS A 493 5.88 29.31 -45.83
CA HIS A 493 4.46 29.70 -45.86
C HIS A 493 4.36 31.21 -46.05
N VAL A 494 3.79 31.61 -47.17
CA VAL A 494 3.92 32.99 -47.65
C VAL A 494 2.55 33.54 -48.03
N PHE A 495 2.28 34.79 -47.61
CA PHE A 495 1.25 35.61 -48.23
C PHE A 495 1.90 36.59 -49.20
N GLY A 496 1.86 36.25 -50.49
CA GLY A 496 2.53 36.98 -51.55
C GLY A 496 1.74 38.19 -52.06
N ASN A 497 2.43 39.04 -52.83
CA ASN A 497 1.76 40.13 -53.55
C ASN A 497 0.75 39.59 -54.58
N THR A 498 0.97 38.37 -55.10
CA THR A 498 0.05 37.70 -56.03
C THR A 498 -1.21 37.18 -55.32
N ASP A 499 -1.09 36.66 -54.10
CA ASP A 499 -2.23 36.18 -53.32
C ASP A 499 -3.08 37.34 -52.85
N MET A 500 -2.45 38.39 -52.34
CA MET A 500 -3.12 39.66 -52.04
C MET A 500 -3.84 40.24 -53.28
N GLN A 501 -3.21 40.25 -54.46
CA GLN A 501 -3.88 40.68 -55.71
C GLN A 501 -5.12 39.85 -56.04
N THR A 502 -5.07 38.55 -55.74
CA THR A 502 -6.18 37.62 -56.04
C THR A 502 -7.31 37.77 -55.04
N CYS A 503 -6.98 37.98 -53.77
CA CYS A 503 -7.94 38.00 -52.69
C CYS A 503 -8.57 39.38 -52.50
N TRP A 504 -7.85 40.46 -52.82
CA TRP A 504 -8.22 41.82 -52.44
C TRP A 504 -8.51 42.69 -53.67
N SER A 505 -9.35 43.71 -53.48
CA SER A 505 -9.60 44.72 -54.53
C SER A 505 -8.43 45.69 -54.66
N GLU A 506 -8.40 46.46 -55.77
CA GLU A 506 -7.30 47.39 -56.04
C GLU A 506 -7.10 48.48 -54.96
N ALA A 507 -8.06 48.66 -54.07
CA ALA A 507 -7.99 49.63 -52.97
C ALA A 507 -7.09 49.19 -51.81
N TYR A 508 -6.86 47.88 -51.61
CA TYR A 508 -6.27 47.36 -50.35
C TYR A 508 -4.86 46.80 -50.50
N TRP A 509 -4.38 46.64 -51.72
CA TRP A 509 -3.13 45.97 -52.06
C TRP A 509 -1.93 46.91 -52.39
N THR A 510 -2.09 48.25 -52.44
CA THR A 510 -0.98 49.16 -52.83
C THR A 510 -0.28 49.84 -51.65
N TYR A 511 1.05 49.78 -51.64
CA TYR A 511 1.99 50.57 -50.84
C TYR A 511 2.25 51.93 -51.47
N ASN A 512 2.06 53.00 -50.69
CA ASN A 512 2.26 54.40 -51.11
C ASN A 512 1.61 54.71 -52.49
N GLY A 513 0.47 54.07 -52.78
CA GLY A 513 -0.32 54.25 -53.99
C GLY A 513 0.32 53.82 -55.31
N THR A 514 1.46 53.11 -55.30
CA THR A 514 2.25 52.86 -56.53
C THR A 514 2.80 51.45 -56.70
N LEU A 515 3.05 50.69 -55.62
CA LEU A 515 3.57 49.31 -55.70
C LEU A 515 2.77 48.38 -54.81
N PRO A 516 2.60 47.09 -55.12
CA PRO A 516 2.00 46.16 -54.16
C PRO A 516 2.86 45.91 -52.92
N SER A 517 2.22 45.71 -51.77
CA SER A 517 2.88 45.10 -50.60
C SER A 517 1.90 44.45 -49.64
N ALA A 518 1.93 43.12 -49.56
CA ALA A 518 1.19 42.36 -48.54
C ALA A 518 1.68 42.70 -47.12
N ALA A 519 2.99 42.90 -46.95
CA ALA A 519 3.58 43.30 -45.67
C ALA A 519 3.02 44.63 -45.11
N SER A 520 2.54 45.54 -45.96
CA SER A 520 1.92 46.80 -45.49
C SER A 520 0.60 46.61 -44.75
N SER A 521 -0.01 45.44 -44.89
CA SER A 521 -1.20 45.06 -44.15
C SER A 521 -0.90 44.42 -42.80
N SER A 522 0.33 43.97 -42.56
CA SER A 522 0.76 43.57 -41.22
C SER A 522 0.85 44.80 -40.34
N ARG A 523 0.13 44.76 -39.22
CA ARG A 523 0.05 45.84 -38.25
C ARG A 523 0.57 45.33 -36.92
N ASP A 524 1.62 45.94 -36.41
CA ASP A 524 2.04 45.75 -35.03
C ASP A 524 1.20 46.64 -34.11
N ARG A 525 0.99 46.20 -32.86
CA ARG A 525 0.30 46.97 -31.82
C ARG A 525 -1.12 47.37 -32.20
N VAL A 526 -1.92 46.39 -32.60
CA VAL A 526 -3.38 46.57 -32.74
C VAL A 526 -3.98 46.84 -31.36
N THR A 527 -4.55 48.03 -31.19
CA THR A 527 -5.13 48.52 -29.92
C THR A 527 -6.64 48.61 -29.97
N GLU A 528 -7.23 48.65 -31.16
CA GLU A 528 -8.68 48.65 -31.34
C GLU A 528 -9.12 47.83 -32.55
N VAL A 529 -10.15 47.01 -32.36
CA VAL A 529 -11.00 46.40 -33.39
C VAL A 529 -12.34 47.12 -33.37
N ARG A 530 -12.62 47.88 -34.42
CA ARG A 530 -13.83 48.67 -34.58
C ARG A 530 -14.73 48.05 -35.64
N ILE A 531 -15.95 47.67 -35.27
CA ILE A 531 -16.97 47.15 -36.19
C ILE A 531 -17.94 48.29 -36.50
N GLU A 532 -18.02 48.72 -37.76
CA GLU A 532 -19.04 49.65 -38.24
C GLU A 532 -20.21 48.83 -38.80
N SER A 533 -21.25 48.65 -37.98
CA SER A 533 -22.39 47.83 -38.34
C SER A 533 -23.44 48.59 -39.15
N GLN A 534 -24.15 47.90 -40.04
CA GLN A 534 -25.30 48.44 -40.75
C GLN A 534 -26.59 48.47 -39.90
N GLU A 535 -26.56 47.96 -38.66
CA GLU A 535 -27.70 47.90 -37.74
C GLU A 535 -28.13 49.29 -37.22
N PRO A 536 -29.44 49.60 -37.12
CA PRO A 536 -29.92 50.86 -36.55
C PRO A 536 -29.86 50.89 -35.01
N PRO A 537 -29.74 52.07 -34.39
CA PRO A 537 -29.81 52.24 -32.93
C PRO A 537 -31.14 51.72 -32.32
N ALA A 538 -31.08 51.02 -31.17
CA ALA A 538 -32.23 50.47 -30.43
C ALA A 538 -32.19 50.87 -28.92
N PRO A 539 -33.33 50.90 -28.20
CA PRO A 539 -33.34 51.14 -26.75
C PRO A 539 -32.68 49.99 -25.96
N PRO A 540 -32.22 50.21 -24.71
CA PRO A 540 -31.51 49.19 -23.96
C PRO A 540 -32.39 47.99 -23.62
N VAL A 541 -31.76 46.83 -23.38
CA VAL A 541 -32.43 45.66 -22.79
C VAL A 541 -31.91 45.50 -21.36
N PRO A 542 -32.69 45.91 -20.34
CA PRO A 542 -32.19 45.97 -18.98
C PRO A 542 -31.99 44.58 -18.38
N SER A 543 -30.87 44.38 -17.70
CA SER A 543 -30.52 43.14 -17.00
C SER A 543 -29.55 43.43 -15.88
N PHE A 544 -29.58 42.65 -14.80
CA PHE A 544 -28.64 42.82 -13.68
C PHE A 544 -28.37 41.54 -12.90
N SER A 545 -27.33 41.59 -12.08
CA SER A 545 -26.93 40.56 -11.10
C SER A 545 -26.70 41.18 -9.72
N THR A 546 -26.63 40.34 -8.67
CA THR A 546 -26.37 40.78 -7.28
C THR A 546 -25.33 39.89 -6.62
N ASN A 547 -24.58 40.43 -5.65
CA ASN A 547 -23.60 39.65 -4.89
C ASN A 547 -24.24 38.73 -3.83
N VAL A 548 -25.36 39.15 -3.23
CA VAL A 548 -26.13 38.39 -2.23
C VAL A 548 -27.62 38.63 -2.44
N THR A 549 -28.43 37.60 -2.21
CA THR A 549 -29.90 37.67 -2.33
C THR A 549 -30.62 37.50 -0.99
N THR A 550 -29.91 37.12 0.07
CA THR A 550 -30.47 36.92 1.42
C THR A 550 -29.48 37.37 2.51
N GLY A 551 -29.97 37.86 3.66
CA GLY A 551 -29.12 38.23 4.81
C GLY A 551 -29.84 39.08 5.86
N THR A 552 -29.12 39.49 6.90
CA THR A 552 -29.70 40.25 8.04
C THR A 552 -29.48 41.76 7.91
N PRO A 553 -30.39 42.59 8.44
CA PRO A 553 -30.25 44.04 8.35
C PRO A 553 -29.21 44.60 9.33
N PRO A 554 -28.41 45.61 8.96
CA PRO A 554 -28.38 46.24 7.63
C PRO A 554 -27.72 45.32 6.59
N LEU A 555 -28.47 44.93 5.55
CA LEU A 555 -27.98 44.07 4.48
C LEU A 555 -27.51 44.94 3.31
N ALA A 556 -26.20 45.04 3.11
CA ALA A 556 -25.61 45.71 1.96
C ALA A 556 -25.58 44.76 0.76
N VAL A 557 -26.27 45.14 -0.33
CA VAL A 557 -26.35 44.41 -1.59
C VAL A 557 -25.74 45.26 -2.69
N ALA A 558 -24.73 44.73 -3.37
CA ALA A 558 -24.16 45.32 -4.58
C ALA A 558 -24.91 44.79 -5.82
N PHE A 559 -25.50 45.70 -6.58
CA PHE A 559 -26.15 45.42 -7.85
C PHE A 559 -25.18 45.72 -8.99
N ASN A 560 -25.06 44.80 -9.95
CA ASN A 560 -24.22 44.97 -11.14
C ASN A 560 -25.07 44.91 -12.40
N ASP A 561 -25.03 45.99 -13.18
CA ASP A 561 -25.70 46.13 -14.47
C ASP A 561 -25.07 45.21 -15.53
N THR A 562 -25.93 44.44 -16.20
CA THR A 562 -25.57 43.55 -17.32
C THR A 562 -26.46 43.84 -18.54
N SER A 563 -27.03 45.05 -18.61
CA SER A 563 -27.92 45.48 -19.68
C SER A 563 -27.19 45.61 -21.02
N THR A 564 -27.87 45.29 -22.12
CA THR A 564 -27.34 45.50 -23.49
C THR A 564 -27.94 46.75 -24.14
N GLY A 565 -27.38 47.20 -25.27
CA GLY A 565 -27.85 48.38 -25.99
C GLY A 565 -27.34 49.72 -25.42
N ALA A 566 -26.15 49.72 -24.83
CA ALA A 566 -25.42 50.90 -24.34
C ALA A 566 -26.29 51.91 -23.56
N PRO A 567 -26.86 51.51 -22.40
CA PRO A 567 -27.59 52.43 -21.55
C PRO A 567 -26.68 53.58 -21.07
N THR A 568 -27.20 54.79 -21.13
CA THR A 568 -26.55 56.02 -20.64
C THR A 568 -27.13 56.51 -19.31
N ALA A 569 -28.27 55.96 -18.87
CA ALA A 569 -28.86 56.24 -17.57
C ALA A 569 -29.56 55.01 -16.97
N TRP A 570 -29.49 54.88 -15.65
CA TRP A 570 -30.11 53.82 -14.86
C TRP A 570 -31.07 54.41 -13.82
N SER A 571 -32.13 53.70 -13.52
CA SER A 571 -33.00 53.98 -12.38
C SER A 571 -33.39 52.66 -11.72
N TRP A 572 -32.93 52.52 -10.48
CA TRP A 572 -33.18 51.38 -9.61
C TRP A 572 -34.30 51.71 -8.64
N ASP A 573 -35.24 50.79 -8.48
CA ASP A 573 -36.16 50.72 -7.36
C ASP A 573 -35.85 49.43 -6.59
N PHE A 574 -35.44 49.57 -5.33
CA PHE A 574 -35.05 48.43 -4.51
C PHE A 574 -36.24 47.77 -3.80
N GLY A 575 -37.47 48.26 -4.00
CA GLY A 575 -38.68 47.68 -3.42
C GLY A 575 -38.91 48.04 -1.94
N ASP A 576 -37.97 48.73 -1.28
CA ASP A 576 -38.11 49.26 0.08
C ASP A 576 -38.48 50.75 0.11
N GLY A 577 -38.83 51.31 -1.06
CA GLY A 577 -39.13 52.73 -1.25
C GLY A 577 -37.91 53.63 -1.47
N LYS A 578 -36.70 53.06 -1.52
CA LYS A 578 -35.47 53.77 -1.92
C LYS A 578 -35.08 53.42 -3.35
N THR A 579 -34.38 54.35 -3.98
CA THR A 579 -34.00 54.29 -5.39
C THR A 579 -32.54 54.69 -5.58
N SER A 580 -31.93 54.28 -6.70
CA SER A 580 -30.61 54.77 -7.13
C SER A 580 -30.60 55.11 -8.62
N THR A 581 -29.66 55.95 -9.05
CA THR A 581 -29.37 56.23 -10.47
C THR A 581 -27.95 55.86 -10.87
N GLU A 582 -27.18 55.24 -9.96
CA GLU A 582 -25.84 54.71 -10.26
C GLU A 582 -25.95 53.48 -11.17
N ARG A 583 -24.93 53.23 -12.01
CA ARG A 583 -24.88 52.02 -12.85
C ARG A 583 -24.85 50.75 -11.99
N ASN A 584 -23.97 50.72 -10.98
CA ASN A 584 -23.76 49.58 -10.09
C ASN A 584 -23.91 50.01 -8.62
N PRO A 585 -25.14 50.23 -8.11
CA PRO A 585 -25.34 50.74 -6.77
C PRO A 585 -25.09 49.69 -5.69
N VAL A 586 -24.63 50.15 -4.53
CA VAL A 586 -24.70 49.37 -3.29
C VAL A 586 -25.86 49.91 -2.45
N HIS A 587 -26.86 49.07 -2.21
CA HIS A 587 -28.02 49.42 -1.41
C HIS A 587 -28.04 48.69 -0.08
N VAL A 588 -28.39 49.41 0.99
CA VAL A 588 -28.47 48.85 2.34
C VAL A 588 -29.93 48.74 2.77
N TYR A 589 -30.42 47.51 2.83
CA TYR A 589 -31.75 47.21 3.35
C TYR A 589 -31.73 47.24 4.89
N ALA A 590 -32.60 48.08 5.45
CA ALA A 590 -32.78 48.21 6.89
C ALA A 590 -33.68 47.10 7.46
N ALA A 591 -33.82 47.07 8.78
CA ALA A 591 -34.72 46.13 9.45
C ALA A 591 -36.18 46.38 9.02
N PRO A 592 -36.85 45.38 8.41
CA PRO A 592 -38.26 45.50 8.04
C PRO A 592 -39.16 45.48 9.28
N ALA A 593 -40.39 45.99 9.15
CA ALA A 593 -41.38 45.93 10.23
C ALA A 593 -41.90 44.50 10.50
N VAL A 594 -41.77 43.61 9.51
CA VAL A 594 -42.15 42.19 9.58
C VAL A 594 -41.05 41.39 8.87
N TYR A 595 -40.58 40.32 9.50
CA TYR A 595 -39.61 39.40 8.91
C TYR A 595 -40.28 38.15 8.34
N PRO A 596 -39.76 37.56 7.25
CA PRO A 596 -38.70 38.11 6.39
C PRO A 596 -39.22 39.31 5.57
N GLY A 597 -38.38 40.34 5.41
CA GLY A 597 -38.65 41.44 4.49
C GLY A 597 -38.26 41.02 3.08
N ILE A 598 -39.23 40.88 2.19
CA ILE A 598 -39.00 40.47 0.80
C ILE A 598 -39.15 41.69 -0.10
N TYR A 599 -38.16 41.94 -0.94
CA TYR A 599 -38.06 43.12 -1.79
C TYR A 599 -37.91 42.74 -3.26
N THR A 600 -38.78 43.30 -4.09
CA THR A 600 -38.74 43.22 -5.55
C THR A 600 -37.85 44.34 -6.07
N VAL A 601 -36.89 44.01 -6.94
CA VAL A 601 -35.97 45.01 -7.51
C VAL A 601 -36.30 45.24 -8.97
N THR A 602 -36.43 46.51 -9.35
CA THR A 602 -36.67 46.95 -10.72
C THR A 602 -35.49 47.79 -11.20
N LEU A 603 -34.97 47.46 -12.38
CA LEU A 603 -34.00 48.29 -13.09
C LEU A 603 -34.64 48.84 -14.36
N THR A 604 -34.60 50.16 -14.50
CA THR A 604 -34.93 50.89 -15.72
C THR A 604 -33.63 51.37 -16.35
N ALA A 605 -33.40 51.06 -17.63
CA ALA A 605 -32.23 51.52 -18.35
C ALA A 605 -32.65 52.34 -19.58
N THR A 606 -31.97 53.46 -19.80
CA THR A 606 -32.26 54.44 -20.85
C THR A 606 -31.01 54.71 -21.67
N ASN A 607 -31.16 54.87 -22.98
CA ASN A 607 -30.19 55.49 -23.87
C ASN A 607 -30.87 56.58 -24.71
N ASP A 608 -30.13 57.19 -25.64
CA ASP A 608 -30.65 58.25 -26.52
C ASP A 608 -31.78 57.79 -27.45
N VAL A 609 -31.94 56.48 -27.63
CA VAL A 609 -32.98 55.86 -28.48
C VAL A 609 -34.27 55.61 -27.69
N GLY A 610 -34.17 55.22 -26.43
CA GLY A 610 -35.35 54.99 -25.59
C GLY A 610 -35.06 54.36 -24.24
N THR A 611 -36.13 53.98 -23.54
CA THR A 611 -36.09 53.44 -22.17
C THR A 611 -36.80 52.11 -22.12
N ASN A 612 -36.27 51.18 -21.33
CA ASN A 612 -36.87 49.88 -21.10
C ASN A 612 -36.67 49.47 -19.63
N ILE A 613 -37.41 48.44 -19.17
CA ILE A 613 -37.41 48.01 -17.77
C ILE A 613 -37.23 46.48 -17.62
N THR A 614 -36.61 46.07 -16.52
CA THR A 614 -36.61 44.68 -16.03
C THR A 614 -36.98 44.66 -14.56
N THR A 615 -37.68 43.62 -14.10
CA THR A 615 -38.13 43.47 -12.71
C THR A 615 -37.91 42.04 -12.26
N VAL A 616 -37.23 41.88 -11.13
CA VAL A 616 -36.98 40.58 -10.48
C VAL A 616 -37.79 40.54 -9.19
N GLU A 617 -38.84 39.73 -9.19
CA GLU A 617 -39.68 39.52 -8.02
C GLU A 617 -38.92 38.76 -6.91
N ASN A 618 -39.17 39.12 -5.65
CA ASN A 618 -38.54 38.51 -4.48
C ASN A 618 -37.01 38.48 -4.56
N CYS A 619 -36.41 39.50 -5.18
CA CYS A 619 -34.98 39.57 -5.48
C CYS A 619 -34.14 39.52 -4.20
N ILE A 620 -34.51 40.27 -3.16
CA ILE A 620 -33.79 40.34 -1.88
C ILE A 620 -34.67 39.94 -0.71
N THR A 621 -34.16 39.09 0.18
CA THR A 621 -34.84 38.68 1.41
C THR A 621 -34.02 39.04 2.65
N VAL A 622 -34.56 39.92 3.49
CA VAL A 622 -33.95 40.38 4.76
C VAL A 622 -34.57 39.64 5.94
N THR A 623 -33.76 38.91 6.69
CA THR A 623 -34.17 38.02 7.79
C THR A 623 -33.75 38.56 9.16
N ALA A 624 -34.42 38.11 10.24
CA ALA A 624 -33.99 38.40 11.61
C ALA A 624 -32.77 37.55 11.97
N GLY A 625 -32.08 37.87 13.08
CA GLY A 625 -30.95 37.07 13.56
C GLY A 625 -31.37 35.60 13.73
N TYR A 626 -30.56 34.68 13.22
CA TYR A 626 -30.97 33.28 13.13
C TYR A 626 -30.90 32.64 14.51
N ALA A 627 -32.06 32.26 15.04
CA ALA A 627 -32.14 31.31 16.12
C ALA A 627 -31.42 30.04 15.66
N SER A 628 -30.45 29.62 16.45
CA SER A 628 -29.68 28.41 16.17
C SER A 628 -29.14 27.91 17.49
N PHE A 629 -29.10 26.61 17.63
CA PHE A 629 -28.42 26.00 18.74
C PHE A 629 -27.76 24.72 18.30
N THR A 630 -26.81 24.31 19.11
CA THR A 630 -26.26 22.96 19.09
C THR A 630 -26.69 22.25 20.36
N ALA A 631 -26.85 20.95 20.29
CA ALA A 631 -26.97 20.09 21.44
C ALA A 631 -25.68 19.29 21.56
N ASN A 632 -25.18 19.06 22.77
CA ASN A 632 -24.01 18.18 22.94
C ASN A 632 -24.30 16.73 22.55
N THR A 633 -25.58 16.35 22.48
CA THR A 633 -26.06 15.09 21.93
C THR A 633 -27.48 15.27 21.40
N THR A 634 -27.78 14.69 20.25
CA THR A 634 -29.13 14.67 19.65
C THR A 634 -29.87 13.35 19.92
N GLY A 635 -29.26 12.40 20.63
CA GLY A 635 -29.95 11.17 21.03
C GLY A 635 -29.25 10.33 22.09
N GLY A 636 -30.01 9.45 22.74
CA GLY A 636 -29.50 8.58 23.80
C GLY A 636 -30.59 7.95 24.66
N LEU A 637 -30.19 7.21 25.70
CA LEU A 637 -31.13 6.50 26.58
C LEU A 637 -31.69 7.39 27.70
N PRO A 638 -32.96 7.21 28.09
CA PRO A 638 -33.51 7.91 29.25
C PRO A 638 -32.90 7.39 30.57
N PRO A 639 -32.58 8.26 31.55
CA PRO A 639 -32.67 9.71 31.49
C PRO A 639 -31.51 10.31 30.66
N LEU A 640 -31.85 11.04 29.61
CA LEU A 640 -30.90 11.66 28.69
C LEU A 640 -30.72 13.14 29.07
N ALA A 641 -29.57 13.49 29.64
CA ALA A 641 -29.21 14.88 29.89
C ALA A 641 -28.59 15.51 28.64
N VAL A 642 -29.24 16.53 28.09
CA VAL A 642 -28.81 17.29 26.92
C VAL A 642 -28.47 18.71 27.35
N ARG A 643 -27.24 19.13 27.06
CA ARG A 643 -26.79 20.51 27.16
C ARG A 643 -26.97 21.19 25.81
N PHE A 644 -27.82 22.20 25.80
CA PHE A 644 -28.00 23.06 24.64
C PHE A 644 -27.04 24.23 24.72
N THR A 645 -26.39 24.53 23.60
CA THR A 645 -25.53 25.69 23.44
C THR A 645 -26.15 26.57 22.38
N ASP A 646 -26.54 27.78 22.77
CA ASP A 646 -26.98 28.81 21.85
C ASP A 646 -25.85 29.14 20.87
N THR A 647 -26.13 28.94 19.59
CA THR A 647 -25.26 29.35 18.47
C THR A 647 -25.96 30.42 17.64
N SER A 648 -27.02 31.02 18.18
CA SER A 648 -27.79 32.03 17.46
C SER A 648 -26.90 33.23 17.15
N THR A 649 -27.08 33.75 15.95
CA THR A 649 -26.29 34.88 15.48
C THR A 649 -26.92 36.21 15.93
N ASN A 650 -26.13 37.29 15.87
CA ASN A 650 -26.59 38.67 16.10
C ASN A 650 -27.04 39.04 17.53
N ALA A 651 -26.30 38.56 18.54
CA ALA A 651 -26.39 39.00 19.94
C ALA A 651 -27.81 38.99 20.54
N PRO A 652 -28.46 37.82 20.62
CA PRO A 652 -29.75 37.68 21.29
C PRO A 652 -29.71 38.20 22.74
N THR A 653 -30.78 38.87 23.16
CA THR A 653 -30.91 39.46 24.50
C THR A 653 -31.76 38.62 25.45
N SER A 654 -32.53 37.66 24.92
CA SER A 654 -33.28 36.67 25.69
C SER A 654 -33.51 35.40 24.88
N TRP A 655 -33.61 34.27 25.58
CA TRP A 655 -33.84 32.94 25.02
C TRP A 655 -35.11 32.35 25.62
N ALA A 656 -35.89 31.66 24.80
CA ALA A 656 -37.03 30.87 25.22
C ALA A 656 -36.93 29.49 24.57
N TRP A 657 -36.69 28.49 25.41
CA TRP A 657 -36.57 27.10 25.01
C TRP A 657 -37.87 26.36 25.30
N ASP A 658 -38.35 25.60 24.33
CA ASP A 658 -39.31 24.51 24.53
C ASP A 658 -38.63 23.22 24.11
N PHE A 659 -38.49 22.28 25.06
CA PHE A 659 -37.75 21.05 24.83
C PHE A 659 -38.57 19.98 24.11
N GLY A 660 -39.85 20.22 23.82
CA GLY A 660 -40.73 19.30 23.09
C GLY A 660 -41.41 18.24 23.95
N ASP A 661 -41.02 18.12 25.22
CA ASP A 661 -41.63 17.23 26.23
C ASP A 661 -42.51 17.98 27.25
N GLY A 662 -42.76 19.27 27.00
CA GLY A 662 -43.53 20.17 27.85
C GLY A 662 -42.71 20.94 28.89
N ALA A 663 -41.40 20.70 28.99
CA ALA A 663 -40.49 21.53 29.80
C ALA A 663 -39.93 22.72 28.99
N THR A 664 -39.61 23.81 29.68
CA THR A 664 -39.10 25.05 29.07
C THR A 664 -37.92 25.64 29.85
N SER A 665 -37.14 26.52 29.21
CA SER A 665 -36.07 27.29 29.88
C SER A 665 -35.91 28.70 29.30
N THR A 666 -35.31 29.61 30.08
CA THR A 666 -34.92 30.96 29.64
C THR A 666 -33.41 31.21 29.70
N ASP A 667 -32.63 30.21 30.10
CA ASP A 667 -31.17 30.32 30.13
C ASP A 667 -30.60 30.36 28.71
N GLN A 668 -29.47 31.03 28.51
CA GLN A 668 -28.80 31.04 27.20
C GLN A 668 -28.35 29.62 26.79
N ASN A 669 -27.76 28.87 27.72
CA ASN A 669 -27.22 27.53 27.48
C ASN A 669 -27.78 26.53 28.50
N PRO A 670 -29.05 26.09 28.39
CA PRO A 670 -29.69 25.25 29.38
C PRO A 670 -29.21 23.79 29.32
N VAL A 671 -29.37 23.07 30.42
CA VAL A 671 -29.27 21.61 30.47
C VAL A 671 -30.65 21.05 30.80
N HIS A 672 -31.19 20.20 29.94
CA HIS A 672 -32.48 19.53 30.14
C HIS A 672 -32.32 18.02 30.19
N THR A 673 -33.14 17.34 30.99
CA THR A 673 -33.10 15.88 31.14
C THR A 673 -34.39 15.25 30.65
N TYR A 674 -34.31 14.53 29.52
CA TYR A 674 -35.45 13.82 28.95
C TYR A 674 -35.62 12.44 29.59
N THR A 675 -36.80 12.18 30.15
CA THR A 675 -37.11 10.90 30.83
C THR A 675 -38.05 10.00 30.04
N ALA A 676 -38.80 10.54 29.09
CA ALA A 676 -39.72 9.79 28.24
C ALA A 676 -39.10 9.48 26.88
N VAL A 677 -39.20 8.22 26.46
CA VAL A 677 -38.83 7.75 25.12
C VAL A 677 -39.67 8.48 24.06
N GLY A 678 -39.04 8.85 22.95
CA GLY A 678 -39.68 9.53 21.82
C GLY A 678 -38.75 10.51 21.12
N THR A 679 -39.24 11.14 20.05
CA THR A 679 -38.60 12.27 19.39
C THR A 679 -39.20 13.56 19.93
N HIS A 680 -38.37 14.43 20.48
CA HIS A 680 -38.78 15.69 21.08
C HIS A 680 -38.24 16.85 20.23
N PRO A 681 -39.11 17.59 19.51
CA PRO A 681 -38.68 18.77 18.78
C PRO A 681 -38.27 19.85 19.77
N VAL A 682 -37.07 20.40 19.60
CA VAL A 682 -36.57 21.48 20.43
C VAL A 682 -36.77 22.78 19.68
N THR A 683 -37.46 23.71 20.33
CA THR A 683 -37.68 25.05 19.84
C THR A 683 -36.82 26.01 20.65
N LEU A 684 -35.95 26.75 19.97
CA LEU A 684 -35.33 27.95 20.51
C LEU A 684 -35.97 29.16 19.84
N THR A 685 -36.64 29.98 20.62
CA THR A 685 -36.96 31.35 20.23
C THR A 685 -35.97 32.29 20.88
N ILE A 686 -35.12 32.93 20.08
CA ILE A 686 -34.33 34.06 20.57
C ILE A 686 -35.06 35.37 20.34
N THR A 687 -34.86 36.33 21.23
CA THR A 687 -35.30 37.71 21.01
C THR A 687 -34.11 38.64 21.22
N GLY A 688 -33.81 39.44 20.20
CA GLY A 688 -32.80 40.49 20.23
C GLY A 688 -33.43 41.88 20.14
N SER A 689 -32.58 42.89 20.04
CA SER A 689 -32.98 44.28 19.80
C SER A 689 -33.73 44.52 18.48
N PHE A 690 -33.78 43.52 17.59
CA PHE A 690 -34.30 43.65 16.23
C PHE A 690 -35.42 42.64 15.90
N GLY A 691 -35.98 41.95 16.91
CA GLY A 691 -37.08 41.01 16.73
C GLY A 691 -36.78 39.63 17.32
N SER A 692 -37.74 38.73 17.17
CA SER A 692 -37.61 37.33 17.57
C SER A 692 -37.47 36.45 16.33
N ASP A 693 -36.54 35.50 16.39
CA ASP A 693 -36.50 34.40 15.45
C ASP A 693 -36.70 33.09 16.20
N THR A 694 -37.27 32.09 15.52
CA THR A 694 -37.57 30.80 16.13
C THR A 694 -37.02 29.70 15.27
N PHE A 695 -36.12 28.92 15.86
CA PHE A 695 -35.62 27.69 15.29
C PHE A 695 -36.31 26.53 15.97
N VAL A 696 -37.05 25.77 15.18
CA VAL A 696 -37.66 24.50 15.60
C VAL A 696 -36.90 23.41 14.87
N THR A 697 -36.48 22.38 15.59
CA THR A 697 -36.00 21.17 14.93
C THR A 697 -37.20 20.43 14.32
N THR A 698 -37.47 20.72 13.04
CA THR A 698 -38.62 20.16 12.31
C THR A 698 -38.30 18.84 11.63
N GLU A 699 -37.03 18.64 11.25
CA GLU A 699 -36.57 17.38 10.68
C GLU A 699 -36.32 16.38 11.80
N PRO A 700 -36.83 15.12 11.68
CA PRO A 700 -36.66 14.10 12.72
C PRO A 700 -35.21 13.83 13.15
N ILE A 701 -34.23 14.18 12.30
CA ILE A 701 -32.80 14.02 12.56
C ILE A 701 -32.23 15.07 13.53
N ASP A 702 -32.84 16.26 13.58
CA ASP A 702 -32.39 17.37 14.43
C ASP A 702 -33.15 17.41 15.77
N MET A 703 -34.23 16.64 15.89
CA MET A 703 -34.97 16.48 17.15
C MET A 703 -34.17 15.66 18.17
N ILE A 704 -34.39 15.93 19.47
CA ILE A 704 -33.79 15.09 20.51
C ILE A 704 -34.51 13.74 20.53
N ARG A 705 -33.79 12.69 20.14
CA ARG A 705 -34.33 11.34 20.11
C ARG A 705 -33.95 10.57 21.37
N VAL A 706 -34.91 10.42 22.26
CA VAL A 706 -34.80 9.58 23.45
C VAL A 706 -35.16 8.16 23.04
N LEU A 707 -34.12 7.34 22.92
CA LEU A 707 -34.19 6.03 22.30
C LEU A 707 -34.77 5.01 23.28
N VAL A 708 -35.55 4.05 22.77
CA VAL A 708 -35.69 2.79 23.49
C VAL A 708 -34.33 2.09 23.51
N PRO A 709 -34.00 1.31 24.56
CA PRO A 709 -32.78 0.50 24.61
C PRO A 709 -32.49 -0.37 23.37
N GLY A 710 -33.48 -0.66 22.52
CA GLY A 710 -33.32 -1.40 21.26
C GLY A 710 -33.06 -0.55 19.99
N ASP A 711 -33.20 0.78 20.05
CA ASP A 711 -33.08 1.68 18.88
C ASP A 711 -31.64 2.21 18.67
N ILE A 712 -30.77 2.05 19.65
CA ILE A 712 -29.34 2.23 19.44
C ILE A 712 -28.91 1.04 18.58
N GLY A 713 -28.49 1.31 17.33
CA GLY A 713 -27.63 0.40 16.59
C GLY A 713 -26.60 -0.09 17.57
N THR A 714 -26.53 -1.40 17.81
CA THR A 714 -25.66 -1.91 18.86
C THR A 714 -24.28 -1.35 18.56
N THR A 715 -23.69 -0.60 19.49
CA THR A 715 -22.29 -0.19 19.36
C THR A 715 -21.42 -1.42 19.13
N THR A 716 -21.93 -2.57 19.55
CA THR A 716 -21.44 -3.91 19.32
C THR A 716 -21.82 -4.51 17.96
N LEU A 717 -20.81 -4.96 17.22
CA LEU A 717 -20.84 -5.87 16.11
C LEU A 717 -20.75 -7.31 16.60
N ARG A 718 -21.70 -8.17 16.20
CA ARG A 718 -21.57 -9.61 16.35
C ARG A 718 -20.71 -10.16 15.23
N VAL A 719 -19.54 -10.69 15.56
CA VAL A 719 -18.71 -11.43 14.59
C VAL A 719 -18.92 -12.91 14.86
N ALA A 720 -19.32 -13.66 13.84
CA ALA A 720 -19.56 -15.09 14.03
C ALA A 720 -19.13 -15.92 12.82
N LYS A 721 -18.54 -17.08 13.09
CA LYS A 721 -18.36 -18.14 12.10
C LYS A 721 -19.50 -19.14 12.28
N VAL A 722 -20.29 -19.36 11.23
CA VAL A 722 -21.55 -20.10 11.29
C VAL A 722 -21.62 -21.11 10.14
N ALA A 723 -21.92 -22.37 10.45
CA ALA A 723 -22.16 -23.38 9.43
C ALA A 723 -23.48 -23.11 8.67
N LYS A 724 -23.57 -23.49 7.38
CA LYS A 724 -24.79 -23.36 6.53
C LYS A 724 -26.09 -23.90 7.15
N ASN A 725 -26.02 -24.81 8.13
CA ASN A 725 -27.17 -25.33 8.87
C ASN A 725 -27.64 -24.43 10.04
N GLY A 726 -26.97 -23.30 10.28
CA GLY A 726 -27.25 -22.34 11.34
C GLY A 726 -26.45 -22.54 12.64
N THR A 727 -25.56 -23.52 12.72
CA THR A 727 -24.73 -23.77 13.92
C THR A 727 -23.64 -22.70 14.07
N VAL A 728 -23.57 -22.04 15.22
CA VAL A 728 -22.50 -21.08 15.54
C VAL A 728 -21.26 -21.85 15.99
N LEU A 729 -20.14 -21.66 15.28
CA LEU A 729 -18.86 -22.33 15.53
C LEU A 729 -17.97 -21.51 16.46
N ASN A 730 -17.92 -20.20 16.21
CA ASN A 730 -17.23 -19.23 17.04
C ASN A 730 -18.00 -17.91 16.94
N GLU A 731 -18.17 -17.22 18.06
CA GLU A 731 -18.74 -15.88 18.05
C GLU A 731 -18.08 -15.00 19.09
N THR A 732 -17.92 -13.73 18.70
CA THR A 732 -17.56 -12.66 19.61
C THR A 732 -18.45 -11.47 19.34
N THR A 733 -18.44 -10.53 20.27
CA THR A 733 -19.18 -9.30 20.19
C THR A 733 -18.23 -8.17 20.57
N VAL A 734 -17.92 -7.32 19.60
CA VAL A 734 -16.94 -6.24 19.72
C VAL A 734 -17.61 -4.94 19.37
N ASP A 735 -17.24 -3.82 20.01
CA ASP A 735 -17.74 -2.52 19.58
C ASP A 735 -16.73 -1.76 18.71
N TYR A 736 -17.19 -0.67 18.09
CA TYR A 736 -16.35 0.10 17.18
C TYR A 736 -15.14 0.74 17.87
N HIS A 737 -15.23 1.08 19.16
CA HIS A 737 -14.09 1.60 19.91
C HIS A 737 -13.04 0.50 20.12
N TRP A 738 -13.49 -0.71 20.47
CA TRP A 738 -12.61 -1.85 20.58
C TRP A 738 -11.92 -2.16 19.24
N LEU A 739 -12.66 -2.14 18.13
CA LEU A 739 -12.08 -2.35 16.79
C LEU A 739 -11.02 -1.28 16.46
N GLU A 740 -11.32 0.00 16.71
CA GLU A 740 -10.41 1.13 16.48
C GLU A 740 -9.13 1.04 17.31
N GLU A 741 -9.22 0.52 18.55
CA GLU A 741 -8.06 0.40 19.46
C GLU A 741 -7.23 -0.87 19.22
N ASN A 742 -7.82 -1.95 18.71
CA ASN A 742 -7.21 -3.28 18.71
C ASN A 742 -6.93 -3.87 17.32
N LEU A 743 -7.48 -3.29 16.24
CA LEU A 743 -7.23 -3.75 14.87
C LEU A 743 -6.69 -2.61 13.98
N PRO A 744 -6.01 -2.94 12.87
CA PRO A 744 -5.55 -1.94 11.91
C PRO A 744 -6.72 -1.09 11.37
N VAL A 745 -6.53 0.22 11.36
CA VAL A 745 -7.51 1.18 10.85
C VAL A 745 -7.12 1.60 9.43
N GLN A 746 -8.06 1.44 8.50
CA GLN A 746 -8.02 1.89 7.13
C GLN A 746 -8.69 3.27 6.99
N GLY A 747 -8.10 4.12 6.15
CA GLY A 747 -8.56 5.48 5.90
C GLY A 747 -8.07 6.49 6.94
N ASP A 748 -7.78 7.71 6.49
CA ASP A 748 -7.29 8.83 7.30
C ASP A 748 -8.43 9.67 7.93
N GLY A 749 -9.69 9.42 7.53
CA GLY A 749 -10.84 10.25 7.89
C GLY A 749 -10.83 11.65 7.27
N VAL A 750 -9.98 11.89 6.26
CA VAL A 750 -9.86 13.15 5.48
C VAL A 750 -10.08 12.92 3.98
N THR A 751 -9.52 11.83 3.44
CA THR A 751 -9.63 11.43 2.03
C THR A 751 -11.03 10.93 1.71
N LYS A 752 -11.63 11.49 0.65
CA LYS A 752 -13.00 11.17 0.22
C LYS A 752 -12.99 10.05 -0.81
N TYR A 753 -13.75 9.00 -0.52
CA TYR A 753 -13.93 7.85 -1.41
C TYR A 753 -15.33 7.89 -2.01
N TYR A 754 -15.45 7.63 -3.31
CA TYR A 754 -16.73 7.68 -4.03
C TYR A 754 -17.07 6.33 -4.65
N HIS A 755 -18.35 5.97 -4.63
CA HIS A 755 -18.86 4.77 -5.30
C HIS A 755 -19.93 5.18 -6.31
N GLN A 756 -19.87 4.61 -7.51
CA GLN A 756 -20.83 4.93 -8.57
C GLN A 756 -22.06 4.02 -8.49
N TRP A 757 -23.28 4.59 -8.53
CA TRP A 757 -24.53 3.85 -8.59
C TRP A 757 -25.22 4.02 -9.95
N TRP A 758 -25.50 2.90 -10.64
CA TRP A 758 -26.43 2.70 -11.77
C TRP A 758 -26.39 3.72 -12.94
N ILE A 759 -26.05 3.24 -14.14
CA ILE A 759 -26.37 3.87 -15.43
C ILE A 759 -27.26 2.89 -16.20
N PHE A 760 -28.57 3.01 -16.07
CA PHE A 760 -29.51 2.50 -17.08
C PHE A 760 -30.73 3.42 -17.08
N ASP A 761 -30.67 4.47 -17.90
CA ASP A 761 -31.90 5.08 -18.41
C ASP A 761 -32.55 4.11 -19.39
N GLU A 762 -33.89 4.09 -19.39
CA GLU A 762 -34.79 3.15 -20.06
C GLU A 762 -34.76 3.16 -21.61
N ASN A 763 -33.58 3.17 -22.25
CA ASN A 763 -33.47 3.16 -23.70
C ASN A 763 -32.66 1.94 -24.23
N PRO A 764 -33.31 0.94 -24.83
CA PRO A 764 -32.67 -0.32 -25.25
C PRO A 764 -31.83 -0.23 -26.54
N ALA A 765 -31.46 0.98 -26.98
CA ALA A 765 -30.80 1.19 -28.26
C ALA A 765 -29.50 1.99 -28.14
N TYR A 766 -28.49 1.49 -27.41
CA TYR A 766 -27.08 1.88 -27.65
C TYR A 766 -26.11 0.91 -26.95
N PRO A 767 -25.39 0.05 -27.69
CA PRO A 767 -24.10 -0.47 -27.27
C PRO A 767 -23.02 0.38 -27.94
N ASP A 768 -22.49 1.39 -27.25
CA ASP A 768 -21.33 2.15 -27.72
C ASP A 768 -20.25 2.19 -26.63
N PRO A 769 -19.02 1.70 -26.88
CA PRO A 769 -17.89 1.76 -25.95
C PRO A 769 -17.26 3.15 -25.80
N ASP A 770 -17.67 4.17 -26.55
CA ASP A 770 -17.05 5.49 -26.51
C ASP A 770 -17.77 6.49 -25.56
N GLU A 771 -17.08 6.72 -24.44
CA GLU A 771 -17.26 7.66 -23.34
C GLU A 771 -17.73 9.08 -23.75
N ALA A 772 -19.04 9.39 -23.72
CA ALA A 772 -19.53 10.75 -23.99
C ALA A 772 -20.82 11.20 -23.27
N ASN A 773 -21.12 10.72 -22.06
CA ASN A 773 -22.20 11.29 -21.25
C ASN A 773 -21.75 11.62 -19.81
N ARG A 774 -21.03 12.75 -19.68
CA ARG A 774 -20.31 13.17 -18.46
C ARG A 774 -21.18 13.76 -17.34
N ASN A 775 -22.48 14.00 -17.58
CA ASN A 775 -23.37 14.61 -16.57
C ASN A 775 -24.43 13.66 -15.98
N SER A 776 -24.68 12.48 -16.56
CA SER A 776 -25.58 11.49 -15.95
C SER A 776 -24.89 10.65 -14.87
N VAL A 777 -23.56 10.62 -14.86
CA VAL A 777 -22.72 9.87 -13.89
C VAL A 777 -22.85 10.39 -12.45
N PHE A 778 -23.27 11.64 -12.24
CA PHE A 778 -23.28 12.29 -10.91
C PHE A 778 -24.67 12.56 -10.32
N ASN A 779 -25.76 12.21 -11.02
CA ASN A 779 -27.12 12.27 -10.46
C ASN A 779 -27.50 11.00 -9.67
N GLY A 780 -26.63 9.99 -9.65
CA GLY A 780 -26.75 8.79 -8.81
C GLY A 780 -26.29 9.04 -7.38
N LYS A 781 -27.17 8.74 -6.41
CA LYS A 781 -27.15 9.06 -4.97
C LYS A 781 -26.05 8.38 -4.11
N GLY A 782 -24.77 8.41 -4.50
CA GLY A 782 -23.68 7.66 -3.82
C GLY A 782 -22.44 8.48 -3.43
N ARG A 783 -22.57 9.58 -2.68
CA ARG A 783 -21.39 10.32 -2.16
C ARG A 783 -21.03 9.81 -0.76
N PHE A 784 -19.89 9.15 -0.60
CA PHE A 784 -19.34 8.85 0.73
C PHE A 784 -18.32 9.94 1.11
N GLY A 785 -18.38 10.39 2.36
CA GLY A 785 -17.44 11.37 2.89
C GLY A 785 -16.11 10.73 3.22
N ALA A 786 -15.31 11.39 4.05
CA ALA A 786 -14.04 10.84 4.47
C ALA A 786 -14.23 9.79 5.57
N VAL A 787 -13.69 8.59 5.39
CA VAL A 787 -14.11 7.41 6.17
C VAL A 787 -12.94 6.80 6.95
N LYS A 788 -13.26 6.20 8.12
CA LYS A 788 -12.36 5.31 8.87
C LYS A 788 -13.07 4.00 9.19
N GLY A 789 -12.33 2.90 9.11
CA GLY A 789 -12.83 1.57 9.41
C GLY A 789 -11.71 0.55 9.56
N THR A 790 -12.07 -0.71 9.75
CA THR A 790 -11.11 -1.84 9.75
C THR A 790 -11.46 -2.78 8.61
N ASP A 791 -10.44 -3.40 8.03
CA ASP A 791 -10.62 -4.41 6.99
C ASP A 791 -11.49 -5.57 7.52
N ILE A 792 -12.46 -6.01 6.72
CA ILE A 792 -13.31 -7.16 7.04
C ILE A 792 -12.48 -8.42 7.23
N LYS A 793 -11.31 -8.52 6.58
CA LYS A 793 -10.36 -9.61 6.82
C LYS A 793 -9.97 -9.67 8.30
N ASP A 794 -9.51 -8.55 8.85
CA ASP A 794 -9.05 -8.46 10.25
C ASP A 794 -10.22 -8.66 11.24
N ILE A 795 -11.43 -8.25 10.87
CA ILE A 795 -12.65 -8.53 11.64
C ILE A 795 -12.97 -10.03 11.62
N CYS A 796 -12.82 -10.71 10.48
CA CYS A 796 -13.06 -12.15 10.36
C CYS A 796 -12.04 -12.97 11.16
N ASP A 797 -10.80 -12.49 11.26
CA ASP A 797 -9.73 -13.13 12.04
C ASP A 797 -10.09 -13.24 13.54
N LEU A 798 -10.98 -12.37 14.06
CA LEU A 798 -11.49 -12.44 15.44
C LEU A 798 -12.24 -13.76 15.76
N VAL A 799 -12.76 -14.45 14.74
CA VAL A 799 -13.47 -15.73 14.90
C VAL A 799 -12.78 -16.88 14.15
N GLY A 800 -11.49 -16.73 13.85
CA GLY A 800 -10.66 -17.75 13.20
C GLY A 800 -10.62 -17.66 11.68
N GLY A 801 -10.94 -16.50 11.10
CA GLY A 801 -10.78 -16.21 9.67
C GLY A 801 -11.76 -16.96 8.77
N ALA A 802 -11.82 -16.54 7.51
CA ALA A 802 -12.49 -17.26 6.43
C ALA A 802 -11.45 -18.01 5.59
N SER A 803 -11.87 -19.07 4.93
CA SER A 803 -11.05 -19.86 4.00
C SER A 803 -11.61 -19.81 2.57
N GLU A 804 -10.81 -20.23 1.59
CA GLU A 804 -11.23 -20.32 0.18
C GLU A 804 -12.53 -21.13 0.04
N GLY A 805 -13.57 -20.51 -0.51
CA GLY A 805 -14.92 -21.09 -0.65
C GLY A 805 -15.95 -20.65 0.41
N ASP A 806 -15.53 -19.96 1.48
CA ASP A 806 -16.46 -19.39 2.46
C ASP A 806 -17.18 -18.14 1.94
N LEU A 807 -18.42 -17.94 2.39
CA LEU A 807 -19.24 -16.77 2.10
C LEU A 807 -19.31 -15.86 3.33
N ILE A 808 -18.71 -14.66 3.23
CA ILE A 808 -18.78 -13.67 4.30
C ILE A 808 -20.05 -12.85 4.14
N ARG A 809 -21.03 -13.08 5.01
CA ARG A 809 -22.32 -12.39 5.02
C ARG A 809 -22.31 -11.21 5.98
N LEU A 810 -22.70 -10.05 5.48
CA LEU A 810 -23.02 -8.88 6.30
C LEU A 810 -24.52 -8.87 6.56
N ASN A 811 -24.92 -9.03 7.82
CA ASN A 811 -26.31 -8.88 8.22
C ASN A 811 -26.59 -7.42 8.53
N SER A 812 -27.42 -6.82 7.68
CA SER A 812 -27.92 -5.46 7.90
C SER A 812 -29.33 -5.42 8.47
N ARG A 813 -29.61 -4.38 9.28
CA ARG A 813 -30.99 -4.01 9.69
C ARG A 813 -31.87 -3.47 8.56
N ASP A 814 -31.33 -3.00 7.43
CA ASP A 814 -32.16 -2.56 6.29
C ASP A 814 -32.77 -3.73 5.50
N GLY A 815 -32.37 -4.97 5.81
CA GLY A 815 -32.83 -6.15 5.10
C GLY A 815 -31.98 -6.52 3.87
N TYR A 816 -30.96 -5.72 3.51
CA TYR A 816 -29.99 -6.10 2.50
C TYR A 816 -28.92 -7.01 3.13
N LYS A 817 -28.86 -8.26 2.68
CA LYS A 817 -27.77 -9.18 3.02
C LYS A 817 -26.74 -9.14 1.91
N THR A 818 -25.54 -8.65 2.20
CA THR A 818 -24.43 -8.66 1.25
C THR A 818 -23.56 -9.89 1.53
N GLY A 819 -23.39 -10.73 0.51
CA GLY A 819 -22.43 -11.83 0.55
C GLY A 819 -21.14 -11.42 -0.16
N LEU A 820 -20.01 -11.49 0.53
CA LEU A 820 -18.68 -11.26 -0.01
C LEU A 820 -17.99 -12.62 -0.17
N GLN A 821 -17.38 -12.87 -1.33
CA GLN A 821 -16.57 -14.06 -1.55
C GLN A 821 -15.23 -13.93 -0.82
N TYR A 822 -14.65 -15.06 -0.40
CA TYR A 822 -13.33 -15.12 0.24
C TYR A 822 -12.28 -14.30 -0.51
N ASP A 823 -12.13 -14.49 -1.83
CA ASP A 823 -11.11 -13.80 -2.62
C ASP A 823 -11.30 -12.29 -2.67
N TRP A 824 -12.54 -11.79 -2.54
CA TRP A 824 -12.79 -10.35 -2.53
C TRP A 824 -12.31 -9.69 -1.23
N VAL A 825 -12.13 -10.47 -0.16
CA VAL A 825 -11.72 -9.97 1.16
C VAL A 825 -10.25 -10.30 1.44
N TYR A 826 -9.81 -11.52 1.15
CA TYR A 826 -8.45 -11.98 1.47
C TYR A 826 -7.45 -11.80 0.32
N ASN A 827 -7.93 -11.72 -0.93
CA ASN A 827 -7.11 -11.54 -2.12
C ASN A 827 -7.66 -10.41 -3.02
N PRO A 828 -7.92 -9.19 -2.49
CA PRO A 828 -8.65 -8.17 -3.22
C PRO A 828 -7.93 -7.81 -4.53
N HIS A 829 -8.70 -7.73 -5.61
CA HIS A 829 -8.19 -7.26 -6.89
C HIS A 829 -7.58 -5.86 -6.72
N PRO A 830 -6.46 -5.51 -7.38
CA PRO A 830 -5.82 -4.21 -7.20
C PRO A 830 -6.80 -3.04 -7.33
N ARG A 831 -7.66 -3.04 -8.35
CA ARG A 831 -8.70 -2.01 -8.57
C ARG A 831 -9.77 -1.91 -7.48
N GLN A 832 -9.99 -2.95 -6.69
CA GLN A 832 -10.98 -2.98 -5.60
C GLN A 832 -10.39 -2.50 -4.28
N GLY A 833 -9.14 -2.88 -3.99
CA GLY A 833 -8.52 -2.76 -2.68
C GLY A 833 -9.37 -3.32 -1.51
N PRO A 834 -9.05 -2.97 -0.25
CA PRO A 834 -9.59 -3.64 0.93
C PRO A 834 -11.09 -3.37 1.14
N ALA A 835 -11.81 -4.43 1.54
CA ALA A 835 -13.21 -4.39 1.92
C ALA A 835 -13.32 -3.97 3.39
N THR A 836 -13.63 -2.70 3.63
CA THR A 836 -13.52 -2.09 4.96
C THR A 836 -14.89 -1.86 5.60
N LEU A 837 -15.01 -2.19 6.88
CA LEU A 837 -16.18 -1.88 7.69
C LEU A 837 -15.95 -0.57 8.45
N CYS A 838 -16.57 0.50 7.98
CA CYS A 838 -16.39 1.85 8.48
C CYS A 838 -17.40 2.21 9.57
N TRP A 839 -16.90 2.83 10.64
CA TRP A 839 -17.70 3.40 11.72
C TRP A 839 -17.63 4.93 11.76
N TYR A 840 -16.77 5.56 10.94
CA TYR A 840 -16.63 7.01 10.83
C TYR A 840 -16.83 7.50 9.40
N ASN A 841 -17.51 8.64 9.23
CA ASN A 841 -17.75 9.38 8.00
C ASN A 841 -17.87 10.89 8.26
N ALA A 842 -16.86 11.65 7.82
CA ALA A 842 -16.90 13.10 7.76
C ALA A 842 -17.46 13.57 6.41
N GLY A 843 -18.74 13.96 6.38
CA GLY A 843 -19.29 14.85 5.34
C GLY A 843 -19.87 14.20 4.06
N GLY A 844 -20.62 13.10 4.15
CA GLY A 844 -21.40 12.54 3.03
C GLY A 844 -22.82 13.13 2.93
N GLY A 845 -23.18 13.68 1.77
CA GLY A 845 -24.47 14.34 1.52
C GLY A 845 -25.71 13.44 1.47
N ASN A 846 -26.85 14.10 1.68
CA ASN A 846 -28.28 13.78 1.61
C ASN A 846 -28.68 12.38 1.08
N ASP A 847 -29.30 11.58 1.96
CA ASP A 847 -30.30 10.52 1.70
C ASP A 847 -29.97 9.07 2.06
N GLN A 848 -28.76 8.66 2.46
CA GLN A 848 -28.47 7.21 2.54
C GLN A 848 -27.61 6.75 3.73
N GLY A 849 -27.85 7.30 4.93
CA GLY A 849 -27.26 6.84 6.20
C GLY A 849 -26.33 7.90 6.79
N VAL A 850 -26.93 8.83 7.52
CA VAL A 850 -26.25 9.98 8.12
C VAL A 850 -25.48 9.48 9.33
N GLY A 851 -24.14 9.64 9.35
CA GLY A 851 -23.39 9.73 10.60
C GLY A 851 -23.93 10.89 11.42
N TYR A 852 -23.94 10.78 12.75
CA TYR A 852 -24.35 11.93 13.57
C TYR A 852 -23.37 13.07 13.26
N PRO A 853 -23.85 14.21 12.71
CA PRO A 853 -23.00 15.25 12.14
C PRO A 853 -21.98 15.84 13.13
N ASP A 854 -22.19 15.66 14.44
CA ASP A 854 -21.31 16.22 15.48
C ASP A 854 -20.24 15.26 16.02
N THR A 855 -20.26 13.98 15.65
CA THR A 855 -19.21 13.02 16.07
C THR A 855 -18.42 12.46 14.89
N GLY A 856 -18.97 12.54 13.68
CA GLY A 856 -18.42 11.86 12.51
C GLY A 856 -18.61 10.33 12.57
N TYR A 857 -19.23 9.75 13.60
CA TYR A 857 -19.49 8.31 13.66
C TYR A 857 -20.83 7.96 13.01
N PHE A 858 -20.86 6.85 12.28
CA PHE A 858 -22.11 6.28 11.77
C PHE A 858 -23.00 5.81 12.94
N PRO A 859 -24.34 5.80 12.82
CA PRO A 859 -25.24 5.20 13.82
C PRO A 859 -25.06 3.67 13.96
N SER A 860 -24.20 3.08 13.11
CA SER A 860 -23.92 1.66 12.93
C SER A 860 -22.76 1.49 11.93
N MET A 861 -22.08 0.36 11.95
CA MET A 861 -21.02 0.08 10.96
C MET A 861 -21.53 -0.09 9.51
N ARG A 862 -20.70 0.26 8.52
CA ARG A 862 -21.04 0.27 7.08
C ARG A 862 -19.91 -0.30 6.21
N LEU A 863 -20.23 -1.10 5.20
CA LEU A 863 -19.25 -1.63 4.22
C LEU A 863 -18.85 -0.58 3.17
N ILE A 864 -17.54 -0.43 2.92
CA ILE A 864 -16.92 0.40 1.87
C ILE A 864 -15.72 -0.34 1.26
N PHE A 865 -15.55 -0.29 -0.06
CA PHE A 865 -14.35 -0.77 -0.77
C PHE A 865 -13.43 0.40 -1.11
N PHE A 866 -12.16 0.30 -0.76
CA PHE A 866 -11.13 1.32 -1.03
C PHE A 866 -10.43 0.96 -2.35
N ALA A 867 -10.87 1.55 -3.47
CA ALA A 867 -10.27 1.31 -4.80
C ALA A 867 -8.74 1.48 -4.82
N ASP A 868 -8.05 0.97 -5.87
CA ASP A 868 -6.62 1.28 -6.05
C ASP A 868 -6.41 2.80 -5.93
N ASN A 869 -5.26 3.22 -5.41
CA ASN A 869 -4.92 4.63 -5.22
C ASN A 869 -4.89 5.46 -6.52
N SER A 870 -5.44 4.97 -7.64
CA SER A 870 -5.65 5.76 -8.83
C SER A 870 -6.75 6.80 -8.58
N THR A 871 -6.38 8.05 -8.79
CA THR A 871 -7.36 9.11 -8.93
C THR A 871 -7.80 9.18 -10.38
N ASN A 872 -9.08 9.41 -10.61
CA ASN A 872 -9.50 9.88 -11.92
C ASN A 872 -8.84 11.25 -12.25
N PRO A 873 -8.98 11.80 -13.47
CA PRO A 873 -8.36 13.08 -13.85
C PRO A 873 -8.72 14.30 -12.98
N TRP A 874 -9.63 14.15 -12.02
CA TRP A 874 -10.07 15.16 -11.07
C TRP A 874 -9.59 14.93 -9.63
N GLY A 875 -8.68 13.98 -9.39
CA GLY A 875 -8.15 13.72 -8.04
C GLY A 875 -9.09 12.92 -7.14
N LEU A 876 -10.11 12.24 -7.69
CA LEU A 876 -11.08 11.48 -6.89
C LEU A 876 -10.79 9.98 -6.90
N HIS A 877 -10.81 9.37 -5.72
CA HIS A 877 -10.74 7.92 -5.54
C HIS A 877 -12.14 7.31 -5.75
N ILE A 878 -12.35 6.62 -6.87
CA ILE A 878 -13.66 6.07 -7.24
C ILE A 878 -13.56 4.56 -7.44
N PHE A 879 -14.43 3.80 -6.75
CA PHE A 879 -14.72 2.40 -7.12
C PHE A 879 -16.03 2.37 -7.94
N GLY A 880 -15.91 2.21 -9.26
CA GLY A 880 -17.04 2.25 -10.18
C GLY A 880 -17.56 0.87 -10.61
N ILE A 881 -18.74 0.84 -11.25
CA ILE A 881 -19.39 -0.40 -11.73
C ILE A 881 -18.50 -1.26 -12.64
N TYR A 882 -17.66 -0.58 -13.41
CA TYR A 882 -16.71 -1.23 -14.30
C TYR A 882 -15.51 -1.82 -13.54
N ASP A 883 -15.04 -1.19 -12.47
CA ASP A 883 -13.96 -1.71 -11.65
C ASP A 883 -14.40 -2.94 -10.85
N ALA A 884 -15.64 -2.95 -10.38
CA ALA A 884 -16.28 -4.14 -9.82
C ALA A 884 -16.45 -5.27 -10.84
N TYR A 885 -16.86 -4.96 -12.07
CA TYR A 885 -16.93 -5.96 -13.14
C TYR A 885 -15.55 -6.58 -13.44
N LEU A 886 -14.50 -5.74 -13.50
CA LEU A 886 -13.13 -6.21 -13.70
C LEU A 886 -12.59 -6.99 -12.50
N ALA A 887 -12.97 -6.62 -11.28
CA ALA A 887 -12.55 -7.28 -10.05
C ALA A 887 -13.28 -8.62 -9.80
N TRP A 888 -14.58 -8.70 -10.10
CA TRP A 888 -15.43 -9.83 -9.72
C TRP A 888 -15.84 -10.72 -10.91
N GLY A 889 -15.54 -10.30 -12.14
CA GLY A 889 -15.63 -11.13 -13.35
C GLY A 889 -17.03 -11.29 -13.97
N THR A 890 -18.10 -10.87 -13.30
CA THR A 890 -19.47 -10.90 -13.86
C THR A 890 -20.22 -9.58 -13.66
N TRP A 891 -21.09 -9.24 -14.62
CA TRP A 891 -21.97 -8.06 -14.52
C TRP A 891 -23.08 -8.23 -13.47
N GLU A 892 -23.44 -9.47 -13.13
CA GLU A 892 -24.46 -9.78 -12.11
C GLU A 892 -23.93 -9.45 -10.71
N ASP A 893 -22.69 -9.87 -10.40
CA ASP A 893 -22.00 -9.52 -9.15
C ASP A 893 -21.75 -8.00 -9.06
N ALA A 894 -21.32 -7.40 -10.18
CA ALA A 894 -21.11 -5.97 -10.30
C ALA A 894 -22.41 -5.14 -10.34
N THR A 895 -23.63 -5.69 -10.23
CA THR A 895 -24.87 -4.89 -10.20
C THR A 895 -25.73 -5.12 -8.96
N THR A 896 -25.46 -6.15 -8.16
CA THR A 896 -26.36 -6.61 -7.09
C THR A 896 -25.82 -6.47 -5.66
N GLY A 897 -24.57 -6.01 -5.45
CA GLY A 897 -23.89 -6.11 -4.13
C GLY A 897 -23.22 -4.86 -3.56
N TRP A 898 -23.72 -3.64 -3.81
CA TRP A 898 -22.88 -2.42 -3.70
C TRP A 898 -22.73 -1.75 -2.33
N SER A 899 -23.52 -2.08 -1.31
CA SER A 899 -23.30 -1.53 0.02
C SER A 899 -24.22 -2.17 1.06
N ALA A 900 -23.67 -2.59 2.20
CA ALA A 900 -24.44 -2.90 3.40
C ALA A 900 -24.36 -1.71 4.37
N LYS A 901 -25.51 -1.20 4.82
CA LYS A 901 -25.59 -0.22 5.91
C LYS A 901 -25.99 -0.94 7.18
N TRP A 902 -26.04 -0.28 8.34
CA TRP A 902 -26.58 -0.88 9.57
C TRP A 902 -26.13 -2.32 9.82
N VAL A 903 -24.82 -2.57 9.62
CA VAL A 903 -24.23 -3.90 9.75
C VAL A 903 -24.10 -4.19 11.24
N ASP A 904 -24.90 -5.13 11.72
CA ASP A 904 -24.83 -5.60 13.12
C ASP A 904 -24.04 -6.88 13.25
N ALA A 905 -23.85 -7.61 12.14
CA ALA A 905 -23.06 -8.82 12.17
C ALA A 905 -22.25 -9.05 10.90
N VAL A 906 -20.99 -9.41 11.11
CA VAL A 906 -20.14 -10.07 10.11
C VAL A 906 -20.23 -11.57 10.39
N VAL A 907 -20.85 -12.30 9.49
CA VAL A 907 -21.05 -13.74 9.63
C VAL A 907 -20.31 -14.46 8.52
N ILE A 908 -19.25 -15.19 8.87
CA ILE A 908 -18.60 -16.11 7.94
C ILE A 908 -19.52 -17.32 7.85
N GLU A 909 -20.29 -17.41 6.76
CA GLU A 909 -21.07 -18.60 6.45
C GLU A 909 -20.20 -19.54 5.63
N VAL A 910 -20.01 -20.71 6.19
CA VAL A 910 -19.07 -21.67 5.65
C VAL A 910 -19.83 -22.81 4.99
N ASP A 911 -19.35 -23.26 3.82
CA ASP A 911 -19.92 -24.36 3.01
C ASP A 911 -19.62 -25.72 3.64
N PHE A 912 -19.79 -25.81 4.96
CA PHE A 912 -19.25 -26.77 5.91
C PHE A 912 -17.83 -26.44 6.39
N TYR A 913 -17.70 -25.64 7.46
CA TYR A 913 -16.89 -26.07 8.59
C TYR A 913 -17.82 -26.74 9.60
N THR A 914 -17.77 -28.06 9.58
CA THR A 914 -17.56 -28.84 10.79
C THR A 914 -18.47 -28.46 11.97
N SER A 915 -19.51 -29.26 12.18
CA SER A 915 -19.66 -29.79 13.54
C SER A 915 -18.27 -30.27 13.98
N THR A 916 -17.87 -30.06 15.25
CA THR A 916 -16.65 -30.67 15.84
C THR A 916 -16.23 -31.88 15.02
N PRO A 917 -15.11 -31.76 14.28
CA PRO A 917 -14.86 -32.55 13.07
C PRO A 917 -15.13 -33.99 13.41
N VAL A 918 -16.09 -34.68 12.79
CA VAL A 918 -16.37 -36.07 13.18
C VAL A 918 -15.25 -36.89 12.57
N ALA A 919 -14.29 -37.24 13.42
CA ALA A 919 -13.13 -38.00 13.02
C ALA A 919 -13.59 -39.31 12.39
N ASN A 920 -13.08 -39.61 11.21
CA ASN A 920 -13.32 -40.89 10.57
C ASN A 920 -12.24 -41.14 9.53
N PHE A 921 -11.91 -42.40 9.31
CA PHE A 921 -10.94 -42.76 8.29
C PHE A 921 -11.15 -44.18 7.82
N THR A 922 -10.57 -44.50 6.67
CA THR A 922 -10.45 -45.87 6.18
C THR A 922 -8.99 -46.28 6.14
N ALA A 923 -8.71 -47.51 6.55
CA ALA A 923 -7.45 -48.19 6.28
C ALA A 923 -7.66 -49.16 5.12
N ASP A 924 -6.73 -49.21 4.17
CA ASP A 924 -6.78 -50.17 3.05
C ASP A 924 -6.68 -51.63 3.53
N VAL A 925 -5.91 -51.86 4.60
CA VAL A 925 -5.83 -53.13 5.33
C VAL A 925 -5.89 -52.89 6.85
N THR A 926 -6.64 -53.72 7.59
CA THR A 926 -6.76 -53.63 9.06
C THR A 926 -6.08 -54.79 9.80
N THR A 927 -5.57 -55.77 9.06
CA THR A 927 -4.74 -56.86 9.57
C THR A 927 -3.72 -57.32 8.54
N GLY A 928 -2.52 -57.67 8.99
CA GLY A 928 -1.45 -58.23 8.17
C GLY A 928 -0.13 -58.34 8.92
N ASP A 929 0.86 -58.97 8.29
CA ASP A 929 2.17 -59.29 8.87
C ASP A 929 3.07 -58.05 9.03
N ALA A 930 3.83 -57.91 10.14
CA ALA A 930 4.83 -56.84 10.28
C ALA A 930 6.05 -57.06 9.32
N PRO A 931 6.63 -56.06 8.65
CA PRO A 931 6.19 -54.68 8.59
C PRO A 931 4.89 -54.57 7.78
N LEU A 932 3.81 -54.13 8.43
CA LEU A 932 2.54 -53.91 7.77
C LEU A 932 2.45 -52.44 7.38
N THR A 933 2.61 -52.16 6.09
CA THR A 933 2.37 -50.83 5.53
C THR A 933 0.87 -50.65 5.30
N VAL A 934 0.27 -49.72 6.03
CA VAL A 934 -1.15 -49.38 5.95
C VAL A 934 -1.28 -47.98 5.33
N GLN A 935 -2.15 -47.86 4.34
CA GLN A 935 -2.57 -46.58 3.78
C GLN A 935 -3.81 -46.09 4.51
N PHE A 936 -3.67 -45.00 5.25
CA PHE A 936 -4.76 -44.32 5.93
C PHE A 936 -5.27 -43.19 5.05
N THR A 937 -6.55 -43.28 4.70
CA THR A 937 -7.26 -42.23 3.97
C THR A 937 -8.25 -41.56 4.89
N ASP A 938 -8.10 -40.25 5.06
CA ASP A 938 -9.02 -39.41 5.81
C ASP A 938 -10.43 -39.48 5.18
N ALA A 939 -11.40 -39.81 6.01
CA ALA A 939 -12.82 -39.78 5.68
C ALA A 939 -13.58 -38.88 6.66
N SER A 940 -12.85 -38.04 7.41
CA SER A 940 -13.41 -37.20 8.45
C SER A 940 -14.35 -36.19 7.83
N THR A 941 -15.49 -36.02 8.49
CA THR A 941 -16.52 -35.09 8.02
C THR A 941 -16.53 -33.87 8.90
N GLY A 942 -17.00 -32.75 8.35
CA GLY A 942 -16.74 -31.49 8.98
C GLY A 942 -15.27 -31.13 8.85
N GLY A 943 -14.87 -30.72 7.64
CA GLY A 943 -13.65 -29.97 7.27
C GLY A 943 -12.53 -29.75 8.30
N PRO A 944 -11.76 -30.77 8.66
CA PRO A 944 -10.56 -30.60 9.49
C PRO A 944 -9.57 -29.61 8.86
N ASP A 945 -8.94 -28.78 9.70
CA ASP A 945 -7.83 -27.89 9.30
C ASP A 945 -6.47 -28.55 9.57
N SER A 946 -6.43 -29.52 10.50
CA SER A 946 -5.25 -30.29 10.86
C SER A 946 -5.60 -31.74 11.18
N TRP A 947 -4.66 -32.63 10.87
CA TRP A 947 -4.72 -34.05 11.16
C TRP A 947 -3.55 -34.37 12.09
N SER A 948 -3.82 -35.14 13.13
CA SER A 948 -2.80 -35.70 14.01
C SER A 948 -3.07 -37.19 14.14
N TRP A 949 -2.26 -37.96 13.44
CA TRP A 949 -2.24 -39.41 13.56
C TRP A 949 -1.33 -39.80 14.71
N ASP A 950 -1.84 -40.61 15.63
CA ASP A 950 -1.05 -41.45 16.51
C ASP A 950 -1.32 -42.89 16.09
N PHE A 951 -0.30 -43.56 15.55
CA PHE A 951 -0.46 -44.93 15.08
C PHE A 951 -0.53 -45.94 16.24
N GLY A 952 -0.25 -45.52 17.48
CA GLY A 952 -0.26 -46.36 18.67
C GLY A 952 1.03 -47.15 18.90
N ASP A 953 2.05 -46.93 18.07
CA ASP A 953 3.41 -47.50 18.18
C ASP A 953 4.48 -46.45 18.56
N GLY A 954 4.04 -45.23 18.90
CA GLY A 954 4.90 -44.08 19.23
C GLY A 954 5.27 -43.20 18.05
N ASN A 955 4.91 -43.58 16.82
CA ASN A 955 5.05 -42.73 15.64
C ASN A 955 3.78 -41.93 15.36
N THR A 956 3.97 -40.73 14.84
CA THR A 956 2.88 -39.80 14.52
C THR A 956 3.01 -39.24 13.11
N SER A 957 1.93 -38.71 12.57
CA SER A 957 1.93 -37.99 11.29
C SER A 957 0.95 -36.82 11.33
N THR A 958 1.25 -35.75 10.60
CA THR A 958 0.35 -34.61 10.41
C THR A 958 -0.25 -34.52 9.01
N ASP A 959 0.08 -35.49 8.14
CA ASP A 959 -0.44 -35.53 6.78
C ASP A 959 -1.91 -35.94 6.77
N ARG A 960 -2.72 -35.30 5.90
CA ARG A 960 -4.15 -35.62 5.75
C ARG A 960 -4.39 -37.09 5.39
N ASN A 961 -3.71 -37.58 4.35
CA ASN A 961 -3.65 -38.99 4.00
C ASN A 961 -2.22 -39.44 4.20
N THR A 962 -2.01 -40.56 4.87
CA THR A 962 -0.67 -40.96 5.28
C THR A 962 -0.48 -42.46 5.13
N THR A 963 0.76 -42.85 4.87
CA THR A 963 1.19 -44.23 4.87
C THR A 963 2.00 -44.47 6.12
N HIS A 964 1.64 -45.47 6.92
CA HIS A 964 2.47 -45.87 8.07
C HIS A 964 2.81 -47.35 8.02
N THR A 965 4.06 -47.66 8.36
CA THR A 965 4.58 -49.03 8.40
C THR A 965 4.79 -49.46 9.84
N TYR A 966 3.89 -50.31 10.34
CA TYR A 966 4.04 -50.92 11.65
C TYR A 966 5.07 -52.04 11.58
N THR A 967 6.26 -51.79 12.12
CA THR A 967 7.42 -52.69 11.99
C THR A 967 7.40 -53.86 12.96
N ALA A 968 6.68 -53.75 14.09
CA ALA A 968 6.60 -54.78 15.11
C ALA A 968 5.19 -55.40 15.18
N PRO A 969 5.07 -56.69 15.54
CA PRO A 969 3.80 -57.33 15.83
C PRO A 969 3.07 -56.63 16.98
N GLY A 970 1.78 -56.41 16.85
CA GLY A 970 0.98 -55.79 17.90
C GLY A 970 -0.43 -55.45 17.44
N THR A 971 -1.29 -55.28 18.42
CA THR A 971 -2.59 -54.63 18.20
C THR A 971 -2.40 -53.15 18.46
N TYR A 972 -2.30 -52.38 17.39
CA TYR A 972 -2.14 -50.94 17.45
C TYR A 972 -3.48 -50.25 17.30
N THR A 973 -3.71 -49.21 18.08
CA THR A 973 -4.90 -48.38 17.95
C THR A 973 -4.49 -47.13 17.19
N ALA A 974 -4.71 -47.14 15.87
CA ALA A 974 -4.51 -45.96 15.05
C ALA A 974 -5.59 -44.95 15.42
N ASN A 975 -5.18 -43.82 15.95
CA ASN A 975 -6.03 -42.72 16.35
C ASN A 975 -5.81 -41.54 15.41
N LEU A 976 -6.84 -41.18 14.65
CA LEU A 976 -6.87 -39.91 13.95
C LEU A 976 -7.56 -38.91 14.86
N THR A 977 -6.81 -37.91 15.31
CA THR A 977 -7.40 -36.68 15.85
C THR A 977 -7.43 -35.66 14.73
N VAL A 978 -8.63 -35.24 14.37
CA VAL A 978 -8.82 -34.11 13.45
C VAL A 978 -9.22 -32.91 14.26
N GLU A 979 -8.61 -31.78 13.94
CA GLU A 979 -8.88 -30.53 14.60
C GLU A 979 -9.13 -29.44 13.55
N ASN A 980 -10.07 -28.59 13.88
CA ASN A 980 -10.27 -27.32 13.22
C ASN A 980 -10.60 -26.30 14.30
N SER A 981 -10.77 -25.05 13.87
CA SER A 981 -11.16 -23.94 14.74
C SER A 981 -12.42 -24.18 15.61
N ALA A 982 -13.29 -25.15 15.30
CA ALA A 982 -14.51 -25.47 16.07
C ALA A 982 -14.32 -26.57 17.15
N GLY A 983 -13.19 -27.27 17.16
CA GLY A 983 -12.84 -28.28 18.15
C GLY A 983 -12.13 -29.50 17.54
N SER A 984 -11.89 -30.51 18.36
CA SER A 984 -11.27 -31.78 17.95
C SER A 984 -12.23 -32.94 18.20
N ASP A 985 -12.19 -33.94 17.32
CA ASP A 985 -12.71 -35.27 17.61
C ASP A 985 -11.63 -36.29 17.27
N SER A 986 -11.79 -37.49 17.82
CA SER A 986 -10.84 -38.57 17.63
C SER A 986 -11.56 -39.84 17.20
N ALA A 987 -11.09 -40.47 16.14
CA ALA A 987 -11.55 -41.78 15.72
C ALA A 987 -10.41 -42.76 15.82
N THR A 988 -10.73 -43.93 16.36
CA THR A 988 -9.77 -45.01 16.52
C THR A 988 -10.17 -46.20 15.66
N ALA A 989 -9.21 -46.79 14.96
CA ALA A 989 -9.36 -48.12 14.38
C ALA A 989 -8.24 -49.03 14.86
N THR A 990 -8.59 -50.27 15.15
CA THR A 990 -7.61 -51.28 15.56
C THR A 990 -6.93 -51.88 14.34
N ILE A 991 -5.63 -51.69 14.24
CA ILE A 991 -4.77 -52.37 13.27
C ILE A 991 -4.10 -53.53 13.97
N THR A 992 -4.47 -54.74 13.55
CA THR A 992 -3.84 -55.95 14.08
C THR A 992 -2.68 -56.32 13.17
N VAL A 993 -1.51 -55.80 13.52
CA VAL A 993 -0.25 -56.18 12.91
C VAL A 993 0.10 -57.51 13.54
N ILE A 994 -0.24 -58.58 12.85
CA ILE A 994 0.14 -59.89 13.31
C ILE A 994 1.65 -59.99 13.17
N GLU A 995 2.23 -60.76 14.07
CA GLU A 995 3.63 -61.11 13.93
C GLU A 995 3.80 -61.68 12.54
N PRO A 996 4.69 -61.11 11.70
CA PRO A 996 4.96 -61.72 10.42
C PRO A 996 5.25 -63.16 10.74
N GLY A 997 4.47 -64.06 10.14
CA GLY A 997 4.50 -65.46 10.53
C GLY A 997 5.94 -65.84 10.85
N GLU A 998 6.21 -66.05 12.15
CA GLU A 998 7.57 -66.35 12.58
C GLU A 998 8.03 -67.51 11.70
N PRO A 999 9.28 -67.54 11.23
CA PRO A 999 9.75 -68.68 10.46
C PRO A 999 9.71 -69.91 11.36
N GLY A 1000 8.58 -70.60 11.35
CA GLY A 1000 8.27 -71.69 12.25
C GLY A 1000 8.84 -72.99 11.75
N GLU A 1001 9.15 -73.87 12.69
CA GLU A 1001 9.49 -75.24 12.36
C GLU A 1001 8.21 -75.97 11.92
N THR A 1002 8.29 -76.72 10.82
CA THR A 1002 7.17 -77.55 10.35
C THR A 1002 7.22 -78.91 11.05
N GLY A 1003 6.14 -79.24 11.77
CA GLY A 1003 5.92 -80.54 12.39
C GLY A 1003 4.68 -81.23 11.81
N THR A 1004 4.52 -82.52 12.09
CA THR A 1004 3.31 -83.27 11.70
C THR A 1004 2.81 -84.08 12.89
N LEU A 1005 1.53 -83.93 13.23
CA LEU A 1005 0.82 -84.73 14.22
C LEU A 1005 -0.08 -85.74 13.50
N THR A 1006 0.24 -87.02 13.61
CA THR A 1006 -0.68 -88.09 13.15
C THR A 1006 -1.74 -88.33 14.23
N LEU A 1007 -2.99 -88.60 13.86
CA LEU A 1007 -4.04 -89.11 14.73
C LEU A 1007 -4.42 -90.50 14.25
N HIS A 1008 -4.76 -91.40 15.17
CA HIS A 1008 -5.22 -92.76 14.86
C HIS A 1008 -6.74 -92.86 14.99
N PRO A 1009 -7.40 -93.87 14.38
CA PRO A 1009 -8.84 -94.03 14.49
C PRO A 1009 -9.24 -94.22 15.96
N GLY A 1010 -10.28 -93.53 16.42
CA GLY A 1010 -10.69 -93.45 17.82
C GLY A 1010 -10.38 -92.10 18.48
N TRP A 1011 -10.56 -91.99 19.79
CA TRP A 1011 -10.11 -90.83 20.54
C TRP A 1011 -8.57 -90.71 20.58
N ASN A 1012 -8.05 -89.50 20.52
CA ASN A 1012 -6.62 -89.24 20.62
C ASN A 1012 -6.39 -88.19 21.70
N PHE A 1013 -5.48 -88.46 22.63
CA PHE A 1013 -4.99 -87.44 23.54
C PHE A 1013 -3.83 -86.69 22.89
N VAL A 1014 -3.91 -85.37 22.85
CA VAL A 1014 -2.95 -84.48 22.21
C VAL A 1014 -2.48 -83.41 23.20
N SER A 1015 -1.16 -83.27 23.34
CA SER A 1015 -0.54 -82.21 24.12
C SER A 1015 0.87 -81.86 23.60
N THR A 1016 1.21 -80.57 23.61
CA THR A 1016 2.49 -80.01 23.11
C THR A 1016 3.08 -78.99 24.10
N PRO A 1017 4.39 -78.98 24.39
CA PRO A 1017 5.07 -78.01 25.24
C PRO A 1017 5.49 -76.74 24.48
N LYS A 1018 5.58 -76.80 23.14
CA LYS A 1018 5.84 -75.63 22.30
C LYS A 1018 4.55 -74.93 21.93
N ARG A 1019 4.60 -73.60 21.86
CA ARG A 1019 3.53 -72.78 21.31
C ARG A 1019 3.46 -73.00 19.80
N LEU A 1020 2.25 -73.03 19.25
CA LEU A 1020 2.06 -72.96 17.80
C LEU A 1020 2.30 -71.52 17.34
N VAL A 1021 2.76 -71.33 16.09
CA VAL A 1021 2.94 -69.99 15.52
C VAL A 1021 1.68 -69.16 15.68
N ASN A 1022 1.86 -67.86 15.86
CA ASN A 1022 0.76 -66.92 15.97
C ASN A 1022 -0.16 -67.03 14.75
N GLY A 1023 -1.47 -67.24 14.99
CA GLY A 1023 -2.48 -67.51 13.96
C GLY A 1023 -2.84 -68.99 13.76
N ALA A 1024 -1.97 -69.93 14.17
CA ALA A 1024 -2.24 -71.38 14.19
C ALA A 1024 -2.49 -71.94 15.59
N ASN A 1025 -2.42 -71.09 16.63
CA ASN A 1025 -2.54 -71.43 18.06
C ASN A 1025 -3.98 -71.62 18.57
N THR A 1026 -4.85 -72.17 17.74
CA THR A 1026 -6.25 -72.46 18.09
C THR A 1026 -6.64 -73.88 17.67
N PHE A 1027 -7.75 -74.38 18.21
CA PHE A 1027 -8.30 -75.70 17.87
C PHE A 1027 -8.75 -75.81 16.39
N ALA A 1028 -8.70 -74.71 15.62
CA ALA A 1028 -8.85 -74.72 14.16
C ALA A 1028 -7.87 -75.66 13.45
N ILE A 1029 -6.74 -76.03 14.06
CA ILE A 1029 -5.82 -77.04 13.50
C ILE A 1029 -6.48 -78.43 13.33
N PHE A 1030 -7.54 -78.72 14.09
CA PHE A 1030 -8.29 -79.96 13.98
C PHE A 1030 -9.54 -79.85 13.08
N LYS A 1031 -9.75 -78.70 12.42
CA LYS A 1031 -11.00 -78.42 11.67
C LYS A 1031 -11.30 -79.44 10.57
N ASP A 1032 -10.25 -80.03 9.99
CA ASP A 1032 -10.34 -80.94 8.85
C ASP A 1032 -10.27 -82.42 9.29
N VAL A 1033 -10.23 -82.70 10.59
CA VAL A 1033 -10.31 -84.07 11.12
C VAL A 1033 -11.76 -84.54 11.04
N ASP A 1034 -12.02 -85.66 10.37
CA ASP A 1034 -13.32 -86.32 10.46
C ASP A 1034 -13.49 -86.91 11.86
N THR A 1035 -14.22 -86.17 12.70
CA THR A 1035 -14.51 -86.56 14.09
C THR A 1035 -15.70 -87.49 14.21
N ALA A 1036 -16.35 -87.90 13.10
CA ALA A 1036 -17.60 -88.64 13.11
C ALA A 1036 -18.64 -88.01 14.07
N ASP A 1037 -18.81 -86.69 13.97
CA ASP A 1037 -19.71 -85.84 14.78
C ASP A 1037 -19.39 -85.75 16.29
N HIS A 1038 -18.23 -86.25 16.74
CA HIS A 1038 -17.81 -86.10 18.13
C HIS A 1038 -17.19 -84.73 18.38
N ALA A 1039 -17.53 -84.11 19.52
CA ALA A 1039 -16.93 -82.85 19.92
C ALA A 1039 -15.46 -83.03 20.28
N VAL A 1040 -14.61 -82.07 19.91
CA VAL A 1040 -13.26 -81.98 20.48
C VAL A 1040 -13.38 -81.50 21.93
N LEU A 1041 -12.76 -82.23 22.85
CA LEU A 1041 -12.89 -81.99 24.28
C LEU A 1041 -11.59 -81.45 24.85
N LEU A 1042 -11.70 -80.36 25.60
CA LEU A 1042 -10.63 -79.80 26.42
C LEU A 1042 -11.03 -79.96 27.88
N TYR A 1043 -10.09 -80.39 28.71
CA TYR A 1043 -10.31 -80.46 30.15
C TYR A 1043 -9.63 -79.30 30.86
N ASP A 1044 -10.40 -78.57 31.65
CA ASP A 1044 -9.96 -77.46 32.47
C ASP A 1044 -10.10 -77.83 33.96
N GLY A 1045 -9.07 -77.60 34.77
CA GLY A 1045 -9.07 -78.03 36.17
C GLY A 1045 -10.07 -77.30 37.07
N ILE A 1046 -10.59 -76.15 36.63
CA ILE A 1046 -11.59 -75.36 37.37
C ILE A 1046 -13.00 -75.77 36.94
N THR A 1047 -13.21 -75.90 35.63
CA THR A 1047 -14.55 -76.04 35.03
C THR A 1047 -14.87 -77.45 34.53
N GLY A 1048 -13.90 -78.36 34.54
CA GLY A 1048 -14.05 -79.74 34.09
C GLY A 1048 -14.02 -79.86 32.57
N TRP A 1049 -14.76 -80.84 32.04
CA TRP A 1049 -14.83 -81.09 30.60
C TRP A 1049 -15.62 -79.99 29.89
N ARG A 1050 -15.01 -79.43 28.84
CA ARG A 1050 -15.69 -78.52 27.93
C ARG A 1050 -15.40 -78.87 26.48
N SER A 1051 -16.36 -78.62 25.61
CA SER A 1051 -16.15 -78.72 24.16
C SER A 1051 -15.36 -77.51 23.67
N ALA A 1052 -14.32 -77.77 22.89
CA ALA A 1052 -13.55 -76.73 22.20
C ALA A 1052 -14.17 -76.45 20.83
N ASN A 1053 -14.29 -75.17 20.49
CA ASN A 1053 -14.64 -74.73 19.14
C ASN A 1053 -13.37 -74.29 18.38
N LEU A 1054 -13.48 -74.02 17.09
CA LEU A 1054 -12.31 -73.71 16.25
C LEU A 1054 -11.53 -72.47 16.73
N ALA A 1055 -12.20 -71.50 17.34
CA ALA A 1055 -11.56 -70.29 17.88
C ALA A 1055 -10.99 -70.50 19.29
N THR A 1056 -11.20 -71.66 19.91
CA THR A 1056 -10.66 -71.95 21.24
C THR A 1056 -9.14 -71.95 21.16
N PRO A 1057 -8.44 -71.16 21.99
CA PRO A 1057 -6.98 -71.17 22.01
C PRO A 1057 -6.45 -72.56 22.41
N PHE A 1058 -5.41 -73.03 21.72
CA PHE A 1058 -4.70 -74.26 22.08
C PHE A 1058 -3.34 -73.87 22.65
N ARG A 1059 -3.24 -73.87 23.98
CA ARG A 1059 -2.06 -73.36 24.69
C ARG A 1059 -1.04 -74.49 24.93
N PRO A 1060 0.24 -74.15 25.11
CA PRO A 1060 1.23 -75.12 25.58
C PRO A 1060 0.73 -75.90 26.80
N LEU A 1061 0.98 -77.21 26.81
CA LEU A 1061 0.60 -78.16 27.85
C LEU A 1061 -0.92 -78.37 28.02
N ASP A 1062 -1.75 -77.89 27.09
CA ASP A 1062 -3.15 -78.28 27.07
C ASP A 1062 -3.34 -79.74 26.70
N GLY A 1063 -4.26 -80.39 27.40
CA GLY A 1063 -4.66 -81.77 27.18
C GLY A 1063 -5.96 -81.80 26.39
N ALA A 1064 -5.86 -82.06 25.10
CA ALA A 1064 -7.00 -82.13 24.19
C ALA A 1064 -7.33 -83.58 23.84
N TRP A 1065 -8.62 -83.89 23.78
CA TRP A 1065 -9.14 -85.15 23.27
C TRP A 1065 -9.87 -84.92 21.96
N VAL A 1066 -9.34 -85.55 20.92
CA VAL A 1066 -9.83 -85.42 19.54
C VAL A 1066 -10.20 -86.80 19.02
N TYR A 1067 -11.46 -87.03 18.66
CA TYR A 1067 -11.85 -88.25 17.97
C TYR A 1067 -11.47 -88.14 16.49
N ALA A 1068 -10.85 -89.17 15.93
CA ALA A 1068 -10.61 -89.29 14.50
C ALA A 1068 -11.26 -90.58 14.01
N ASN A 1069 -12.06 -90.51 12.95
CA ASN A 1069 -12.76 -91.67 12.39
C ASN A 1069 -11.79 -92.61 11.65
N GLU A 1070 -10.70 -92.05 11.12
CA GLU A 1070 -9.63 -92.76 10.42
C GLU A 1070 -8.25 -92.18 10.78
N THR A 1071 -7.17 -92.80 10.31
CA THR A 1071 -5.81 -92.26 10.54
C THR A 1071 -5.61 -91.02 9.67
N CYS A 1072 -5.38 -89.87 10.27
CA CYS A 1072 -5.12 -88.63 9.55
C CYS A 1072 -3.85 -87.94 10.07
N SER A 1073 -3.20 -87.13 9.24
CA SER A 1073 -2.02 -86.35 9.65
C SER A 1073 -2.32 -84.87 9.54
N ILE A 1074 -1.99 -84.15 10.61
CA ILE A 1074 -2.26 -82.74 10.80
C ILE A 1074 -0.92 -82.01 10.76
N PRO A 1075 -0.72 -81.08 9.83
CA PRO A 1075 0.47 -80.24 9.83
C PRO A 1075 0.42 -79.28 11.02
N LEU A 1076 1.53 -79.19 11.75
CA LEU A 1076 1.74 -78.24 12.83
C LEU A 1076 2.76 -77.19 12.39
N ALA A 1077 2.41 -75.93 12.59
CA ALA A 1077 3.36 -74.82 12.48
C ALA A 1077 3.76 -74.44 13.91
N LEU A 1078 4.94 -74.90 14.34
CA LEU A 1078 5.48 -74.63 15.66
C LEU A 1078 6.27 -73.34 15.61
N ALA A 1079 6.12 -72.50 16.64
CA ALA A 1079 6.96 -71.32 16.76
C ALA A 1079 8.43 -71.74 16.87
N ALA A 1080 9.32 -70.90 16.31
CA ALA A 1080 10.75 -71.21 16.23
C ALA A 1080 11.49 -70.92 17.54
N ASP A 1081 10.80 -70.31 18.51
CA ASP A 1081 11.21 -70.34 19.89
C ASP A 1081 11.27 -71.81 20.38
N GLY A 1082 12.24 -72.10 21.25
CA GLY A 1082 12.19 -73.31 22.07
C GLY A 1082 10.90 -73.29 22.91
N PRO A 1083 10.48 -74.41 23.53
CA PRO A 1083 9.42 -74.31 24.53
C PRO A 1083 9.84 -73.27 25.59
N GLU A 1084 8.87 -72.62 26.21
CA GLU A 1084 9.15 -71.84 27.41
C GLU A 1084 9.77 -72.80 28.45
N LEU A 1085 10.89 -72.43 29.07
CA LEU A 1085 11.63 -73.30 30.01
C LEU A 1085 11.80 -72.61 31.37
N PRO A 1086 11.11 -73.09 32.44
CA PRO A 1086 10.11 -74.14 32.43
C PRO A 1086 8.89 -73.83 31.58
N PRO A 1087 8.23 -74.84 31.00
CA PRO A 1087 6.93 -74.64 30.42
C PRO A 1087 5.93 -74.51 31.57
N GLU A 1088 5.28 -73.37 31.68
CA GLU A 1088 4.40 -73.06 32.79
C GLU A 1088 2.94 -73.20 32.37
N LYS A 1089 2.14 -73.90 33.19
CA LYS A 1089 0.68 -74.00 33.03
C LYS A 1089 0.01 -73.82 34.38
N ASP A 1090 -0.98 -72.93 34.43
CA ASP A 1090 -1.80 -72.73 35.62
C ASP A 1090 -2.62 -73.99 35.92
N LEU A 1091 -2.36 -74.61 37.08
CA LEU A 1091 -3.08 -75.79 37.55
C LEU A 1091 -4.08 -75.38 38.62
N ALA A 1092 -5.33 -75.75 38.41
CA ALA A 1092 -6.38 -75.53 39.40
C ALA A 1092 -6.30 -76.55 40.53
N LYS A 1093 -6.79 -76.18 41.71
CA LYS A 1093 -7.04 -77.16 42.79
C LYS A 1093 -8.04 -78.22 42.30
N GLY A 1094 -7.64 -79.48 42.33
CA GLY A 1094 -8.38 -80.58 41.73
C GLY A 1094 -7.57 -81.33 40.67
N TRP A 1095 -8.25 -82.16 39.87
CA TRP A 1095 -7.62 -82.90 38.78
C TRP A 1095 -7.37 -81.99 37.58
N ASN A 1096 -6.21 -82.11 36.93
CA ASN A 1096 -5.81 -81.37 35.74
C ASN A 1096 -5.23 -82.34 34.70
N ALA A 1097 -5.55 -82.14 33.42
CA ALA A 1097 -5.05 -82.96 32.32
C ALA A 1097 -3.83 -82.32 31.64
N ILE A 1098 -2.69 -83.00 31.69
CA ILE A 1098 -1.44 -82.63 30.99
C ILE A 1098 -0.66 -83.90 30.57
N GLY A 1099 0.20 -83.83 29.54
CA GLY A 1099 1.11 -84.95 29.18
C GLY A 1099 2.43 -84.92 29.97
N PHE A 1100 3.27 -85.98 29.88
CA PHE A 1100 4.64 -86.07 30.47
C PHE A 1100 5.63 -86.90 29.62
N THR A 1101 6.96 -86.66 29.75
CA THR A 1101 8.05 -87.43 29.10
C THR A 1101 8.93 -88.24 30.05
N GLY A 1102 8.76 -88.13 31.38
CA GLY A 1102 9.63 -88.74 32.39
C GLY A 1102 8.88 -89.54 33.47
N THR A 1103 9.60 -90.38 34.23
CA THR A 1103 8.99 -91.34 35.19
C THR A 1103 9.49 -91.23 36.64
N ASP A 1104 10.36 -90.28 36.96
CA ASP A 1104 10.75 -89.99 38.35
C ASP A 1104 9.72 -89.06 39.00
N PRO A 1105 9.17 -89.40 40.18
CA PRO A 1105 8.27 -88.50 40.90
C PRO A 1105 9.01 -87.21 41.28
N ARG A 1106 8.49 -86.08 40.82
CA ARG A 1106 9.03 -84.75 41.13
C ARG A 1106 7.91 -83.81 41.56
N THR A 1107 8.27 -82.65 42.10
CA THR A 1107 7.28 -81.61 42.39
C THR A 1107 6.60 -81.17 41.09
N ALA A 1108 5.36 -80.68 41.14
CA ALA A 1108 4.64 -80.24 39.92
C ALA A 1108 5.49 -79.30 39.04
N LYS A 1109 6.23 -78.39 39.68
CA LYS A 1109 7.21 -77.51 39.03
C LYS A 1109 8.32 -78.27 38.31
N GLU A 1110 8.94 -79.24 38.96
CA GLU A 1110 10.01 -80.05 38.38
C GLU A 1110 9.52 -81.03 37.31
N THR A 1111 8.26 -81.46 37.40
CA THR A 1111 7.62 -82.28 36.38
C THR A 1111 7.44 -81.44 35.12
N LEU A 1112 6.86 -80.24 35.22
CA LEU A 1112 6.73 -79.29 34.12
C LEU A 1112 8.10 -78.88 33.54
N LEU A 1113 9.15 -78.75 34.36
CA LEU A 1113 10.52 -78.52 33.87
C LEU A 1113 11.11 -79.67 33.02
N SER A 1114 10.64 -80.90 33.19
CA SER A 1114 11.24 -82.09 32.58
C SER A 1114 10.76 -82.39 31.15
N LEU A 1115 9.83 -81.58 30.62
CA LEU A 1115 9.10 -81.89 29.39
C LEU A 1115 9.94 -81.69 28.10
N GLY A 1116 11.03 -80.91 28.15
CA GLY A 1116 12.01 -80.75 27.06
C GLY A 1116 11.45 -80.16 25.74
N ASP A 1117 12.34 -80.02 24.74
CA ASP A 1117 12.07 -79.20 23.53
C ASP A 1117 11.39 -79.92 22.35
N SER A 1118 11.09 -81.22 22.46
CA SER A 1118 10.75 -82.02 21.27
C SER A 1118 9.66 -83.07 21.48
N TRP A 1119 8.80 -82.92 22.49
CA TRP A 1119 7.72 -83.89 22.67
C TRP A 1119 6.38 -83.36 22.15
N THR A 1120 5.70 -84.16 21.33
CA THR A 1120 4.23 -84.13 21.11
C THR A 1120 3.68 -85.51 21.45
N THR A 1121 2.84 -85.62 22.48
CA THR A 1121 2.38 -86.95 22.91
C THR A 1121 1.05 -87.19 22.22
N LEU A 1122 1.03 -88.21 21.39
CA LEU A 1122 -0.16 -88.79 20.79
C LEU A 1122 -0.38 -90.16 21.43
N ILE A 1123 -1.53 -90.34 22.07
CA ILE A 1123 -1.97 -91.67 22.48
C ILE A 1123 -3.29 -91.95 21.78
N GLY A 1124 -3.24 -92.87 20.82
CA GLY A 1124 -4.40 -93.34 20.07
C GLY A 1124 -5.26 -94.29 20.92
N PHE A 1125 -6.57 -94.16 20.76
CA PHE A 1125 -7.57 -95.05 21.35
C PHE A 1125 -7.78 -96.25 20.45
N ASP A 1126 -7.65 -97.44 21.01
CA ASP A 1126 -8.09 -98.64 20.32
C ASP A 1126 -9.62 -98.73 20.39
N ALA A 1127 -10.27 -98.53 19.24
CA ALA A 1127 -11.71 -98.57 19.14
C ALA A 1127 -12.28 -99.98 19.37
N GLN A 1128 -11.52 -101.06 19.17
CA GLN A 1128 -11.98 -102.43 19.42
C GLN A 1128 -12.02 -102.75 20.92
N ASP A 1129 -10.98 -102.35 21.66
CA ASP A 1129 -10.85 -102.67 23.10
C ASP A 1129 -11.37 -101.56 24.03
N GLN A 1130 -11.79 -100.42 23.46
CA GLN A 1130 -12.33 -99.25 24.18
C GLN A 1130 -11.37 -98.67 25.22
N GLU A 1131 -10.07 -98.72 24.92
CA GLU A 1131 -9.01 -98.23 25.79
C GLU A 1131 -7.92 -97.55 24.98
N TYR A 1132 -7.24 -96.57 25.59
CA TYR A 1132 -6.04 -96.00 24.98
C TYR A 1132 -4.88 -96.97 25.17
N GLY A 1133 -4.02 -97.09 24.16
CA GLY A 1133 -2.78 -97.85 24.28
C GLY A 1133 -1.98 -97.43 25.51
N VAL A 1134 -1.31 -98.37 26.16
CA VAL A 1134 -0.40 -98.06 27.28
C VAL A 1134 0.69 -97.11 26.79
N SER A 1135 0.87 -95.98 27.48
CA SER A 1135 2.11 -95.24 27.29
C SER A 1135 3.22 -96.15 27.81
N ILE A 1136 4.18 -96.46 26.94
CA ILE A 1136 5.31 -97.29 27.33
C ILE A 1136 6.19 -96.41 28.23
N LEU A 1137 5.92 -96.46 29.53
CA LEU A 1137 6.93 -96.25 30.56
C LEU A 1137 8.11 -97.17 30.20
N ARG A 1138 9.34 -96.69 30.16
CA ARG A 1138 10.50 -97.59 30.07
C ARG A 1138 10.60 -98.44 31.35
N GLY A 1139 9.84 -99.53 31.43
CA GLY A 1139 10.16 -100.71 32.24
C GLY A 1139 9.83 -100.67 33.73
N ALA A 1140 8.81 -99.95 34.19
CA ALA A 1140 8.29 -100.18 35.54
C ALA A 1140 7.37 -101.42 35.55
N SER A 1141 7.91 -102.56 35.96
CA SER A 1141 7.11 -103.69 36.46
C SER A 1141 7.17 -103.71 37.98
N GLY A 1142 6.01 -103.86 38.63
CA GLY A 1142 5.90 -103.91 40.10
C GLY A 1142 4.83 -102.97 40.67
N ARG A 1143 4.71 -102.93 42.01
CA ARG A 1143 3.58 -102.31 42.76
C ARG A 1143 3.35 -100.80 42.53
N HIS A 1144 4.21 -100.13 41.79
CA HIS A 1144 4.12 -98.70 41.47
C HIS A 1144 4.26 -98.40 39.97
N GLY A 1145 4.36 -99.41 39.11
CA GLY A 1145 4.21 -99.25 37.66
C GLY A 1145 2.76 -99.51 37.27
N GLU A 1146 2.02 -98.47 36.91
CA GLU A 1146 0.67 -98.65 36.36
C GLU A 1146 0.77 -98.97 34.87
N GLU A 1147 0.82 -100.26 34.53
CA GLU A 1147 0.65 -100.79 33.17
C GLU A 1147 -0.83 -100.82 32.75
N ARG A 1148 -1.65 -99.89 33.26
CA ARG A 1148 -3.09 -99.89 33.02
C ARG A 1148 -3.43 -99.12 31.74
N PRO A 1149 -4.37 -99.64 30.94
CA PRO A 1149 -4.95 -98.89 29.83
C PRO A 1149 -5.57 -97.60 30.36
N MET A 1150 -5.41 -96.50 29.62
CA MET A 1150 -6.11 -95.27 29.99
C MET A 1150 -7.53 -95.34 29.43
N TYR A 1151 -8.49 -94.73 30.14
CA TYR A 1151 -9.88 -94.68 29.68
C TYR A 1151 -10.32 -93.23 29.37
N PRO A 1152 -11.22 -93.03 28.40
CA PRO A 1152 -11.81 -91.74 28.13
C PRO A 1152 -12.44 -91.19 29.41
N MET A 1153 -12.21 -89.91 29.70
CA MET A 1153 -12.61 -89.23 30.95
C MET A 1153 -11.91 -89.69 32.24
N ARG A 1154 -10.94 -90.60 32.14
CA ARG A 1154 -10.13 -91.08 33.28
C ARG A 1154 -8.62 -91.11 32.94
N GLY A 1155 -8.16 -90.26 32.01
CA GLY A 1155 -6.79 -90.20 31.45
C GLY A 1155 -5.66 -89.81 32.43
N TYR A 1156 -4.57 -89.18 31.94
CA TYR A 1156 -3.46 -88.73 32.80
C TYR A 1156 -3.83 -87.48 33.57
N TRP A 1157 -3.70 -87.52 34.89
CA TRP A 1157 -4.11 -86.42 35.75
C TRP A 1157 -3.07 -86.04 36.79
N LEU A 1158 -2.89 -84.74 36.98
CA LEU A 1158 -2.33 -84.20 38.21
C LEU A 1158 -3.46 -83.76 39.13
N TYR A 1159 -3.51 -84.35 40.33
CA TYR A 1159 -4.34 -83.84 41.40
C TYR A 1159 -3.56 -82.81 42.20
N MET A 1160 -3.98 -81.55 42.12
CA MET A 1160 -3.44 -80.48 42.93
C MET A 1160 -4.29 -80.32 44.19
N THR A 1161 -3.66 -80.41 45.36
CA THR A 1161 -4.34 -80.17 46.65
C THR A 1161 -4.60 -78.69 46.89
N ASP A 1162 -3.72 -77.83 46.37
CA ASP A 1162 -3.81 -76.38 46.28
C ASP A 1162 -2.97 -75.93 45.05
N ALA A 1163 -3.08 -74.67 44.63
CA ALA A 1163 -2.54 -74.16 43.35
C ALA A 1163 -1.06 -74.51 43.07
N GLU A 1164 -0.25 -74.69 44.13
CA GLU A 1164 1.19 -75.00 44.00
C GLU A 1164 1.60 -76.38 44.58
N THR A 1165 0.64 -77.20 45.05
CA THR A 1165 0.95 -78.45 45.78
C THR A 1165 0.37 -79.68 45.11
N LEU A 1166 1.24 -80.51 44.53
CA LEU A 1166 0.88 -81.81 43.94
C LEU A 1166 0.46 -82.80 45.02
N GLY A 1167 -0.77 -83.28 44.95
CA GLY A 1167 -1.32 -84.29 45.85
C GLY A 1167 -1.19 -85.72 45.33
N ALA A 1168 -1.40 -85.94 44.03
CA ALA A 1168 -1.26 -87.24 43.39
C ALA A 1168 -1.05 -87.12 41.87
N VAL A 1169 -0.39 -88.12 41.28
CA VAL A 1169 -0.37 -88.38 39.84
C VAL A 1169 -1.25 -89.61 39.59
N GLY A 1170 -2.18 -89.52 38.66
CA GLY A 1170 -3.17 -90.57 38.36
C GLY A 1170 -3.29 -90.86 36.88
#